data_AF-A0A366EWY8-F1
#
_entry.id   AF-A0A366EWY8-F1
#
_cell.length_a   1.000
_cell.length_b   1.000
_cell.length_c   1.000
_cell.angle_alpha   90.00
_cell.angle_beta   90.00
_cell.angle_gamma   90.00
#
_symmetry.space_group_name_H-M   'P 1'
#
loop_
_entity.id
_entity.type
_entity.pdbx_description
1 polymer ?
#
loop_
_entity_poly.entity_id
_entity_poly.type
_entity_poly.pdbx_seq_one_letter_code
_entity_poly.pdbx_strand_id
1 'polypeptide(L)'
;MKTHNEGLTIQDIKGIGEETAVQLNAMGIYSVLDLLEYLPYRYEDYRLRDLEEVAHDERVTVEGKVHSEPALVYYGRKKSRLTLRILVGRNLVQAVFFNQPYLKKKINLHDTVTVTGKWDKNRQIITVQYFQSGPHGKQGDFEPVYSLKGSIKNNTLRKFIKKAFQDYSYLLTENLPHHLLEKYKLASRNDALYHLHFPDSTEDMKQARRRFVYEEFLLFQLKMQALRKFEREHSSGVQQHYDLDKVKAFIDSLPFPLTDAQKRVVNEISADMKSPYRMNRLLQGDVGSGKTVVSAIALYSSVTAGYQGALMVPTEILAEQHANSLSELLEPVGLSVALLTSSVKGKRRRLLLEKLKDGEIDILIGTHALIQEDVQFKHLGLVVTDEQHRFGVNQRRVLREKGESPDVLFMTATPIPRTLAITVFGEMDVSIIDQMPAGRKAIETYWAKADMLSRVLSFMDKELDQGRQAYVICPLIEESDKLDVQNAIDVYNQMLHYFEGRYNVGLMHGRLHPDEKDGVMREFSANRLQVLVSTTVVEVGVNVPNATFMMIYDAERFGLSQLHQLRGRVGRGEHQSYCILLAEPKTEVGKERMKIMTETNDGFVLSEKDLELRGPGDFFGRKQSGLPEFKVADMVHDYRALEVARDDASGLIQSNHFWKDPEYEPLREYLSGSGILEGEKLD
;
A
#
# COMPACT_ATOMS: atom_id res chain seq x y z
N MET A 1 -23.52 -11.46 -14.73
CA MET A 1 -23.59 -12.72 -13.94
C MET A 1 -24.53 -13.73 -14.61
N LYS A 2 -24.07 -14.41 -15.66
CA LYS A 2 -24.69 -15.60 -16.25
C LYS A 2 -23.61 -16.39 -17.00
N THR A 3 -22.93 -17.29 -16.32
CA THR A 3 -22.01 -18.26 -16.93
C THR A 3 -22.50 -19.66 -16.60
N HIS A 4 -23.07 -20.31 -17.62
CA HIS A 4 -23.14 -21.76 -17.92
C HIS A 4 -23.17 -22.84 -16.82
N ASN A 5 -23.81 -22.61 -15.66
CA ASN A 5 -24.20 -23.67 -14.72
C ASN A 5 -25.62 -23.45 -14.15
N GLU A 6 -26.55 -23.01 -15.00
CA GLU A 6 -27.98 -22.98 -14.68
C GLU A 6 -28.49 -24.44 -14.50
N GLY A 7 -28.65 -24.89 -13.26
CA GLY A 7 -29.41 -26.11 -12.98
C GLY A 7 -29.38 -26.64 -11.56
N LEU A 8 -28.25 -26.55 -10.85
CA LEU A 8 -28.08 -27.18 -9.53
C LEU A 8 -28.17 -26.16 -8.39
N THR A 9 -29.31 -26.18 -7.74
CA THR A 9 -29.60 -25.39 -6.55
C THR A 9 -29.01 -26.06 -5.31
N ILE A 10 -28.87 -25.29 -4.23
CA ILE A 10 -28.39 -25.84 -2.95
C ILE A 10 -29.27 -26.98 -2.40
N GLN A 11 -30.54 -27.05 -2.81
CA GLN A 11 -31.50 -28.07 -2.36
C GLN A 11 -31.24 -29.45 -2.98
N ASP A 12 -30.48 -29.52 -4.08
CA ASP A 12 -30.12 -30.78 -4.74
C ASP A 12 -29.12 -31.61 -3.91
N ILE A 13 -28.50 -31.01 -2.89
CA ILE A 13 -27.66 -31.72 -1.94
C ILE A 13 -28.54 -32.41 -0.90
N LYS A 14 -28.61 -33.74 -0.99
CA LYS A 14 -29.39 -34.56 -0.07
C LYS A 14 -29.01 -34.28 1.40
N GLY A 15 -29.96 -33.76 2.18
CA GLY A 15 -29.77 -33.35 3.56
C GLY A 15 -30.01 -31.85 3.80
N ILE A 16 -30.11 -31.05 2.74
CA ILE A 16 -30.48 -29.64 2.78
C ILE A 16 -31.97 -29.52 2.46
N GLY A 17 -32.80 -29.25 3.47
CA GLY A 17 -34.22 -28.93 3.28
C GLY A 17 -34.48 -27.43 3.09
N GLU A 18 -35.72 -27.04 2.84
CA GLU A 18 -36.12 -25.64 2.57
C GLU A 18 -35.63 -24.66 3.65
N GLU A 19 -35.81 -24.99 4.93
CA GLU A 19 -35.39 -24.14 6.04
C GLU A 19 -33.86 -23.94 6.08
N THR A 20 -33.10 -25.00 5.78
CA THR A 20 -31.62 -24.94 5.72
C THR A 20 -31.16 -24.15 4.49
N ALA A 21 -31.85 -24.30 3.35
CA ALA A 21 -31.56 -23.53 2.15
C ALA A 21 -31.77 -22.03 2.36
N VAL A 22 -32.84 -21.61 3.06
CA VAL A 22 -33.06 -20.19 3.41
C VAL A 22 -31.90 -19.64 4.27
N GLN A 23 -31.39 -20.44 5.22
CA GLN A 23 -30.26 -20.04 6.05
C GLN A 23 -28.94 -19.95 5.27
N LEU A 24 -28.71 -20.86 4.32
CA LEU A 24 -27.54 -20.83 3.41
C LEU A 24 -27.63 -19.62 2.46
N ASN A 25 -28.81 -19.33 1.92
CA ASN A 25 -29.06 -18.15 1.08
C ASN A 25 -28.77 -16.85 1.85
N ALA A 26 -29.06 -16.77 3.15
CA ALA A 26 -28.72 -15.62 3.99
C ALA A 26 -27.20 -15.42 4.19
N MET A 27 -26.40 -16.45 3.89
CA MET A 27 -24.95 -16.40 3.83
C MET A 27 -24.41 -16.19 2.40
N GLY A 28 -25.30 -16.00 1.41
CA GLY A 28 -24.95 -15.82 0.00
C GLY A 28 -24.69 -17.11 -0.76
N ILE A 29 -25.08 -18.26 -0.23
CA ILE A 29 -24.86 -19.58 -0.84
C ILE A 29 -26.17 -20.05 -1.50
N TYR A 30 -26.27 -19.96 -2.82
CA TYR A 30 -27.50 -20.26 -3.56
C TYR A 30 -27.40 -21.56 -4.39
N SER A 31 -26.19 -21.90 -4.84
CA SER A 31 -25.91 -23.05 -5.70
C SER A 31 -24.94 -24.05 -5.05
N VAL A 32 -24.81 -25.24 -5.66
CA VAL A 32 -23.81 -26.23 -5.24
C VAL A 32 -22.38 -25.69 -5.38
N LEU A 33 -22.12 -24.90 -6.43
CA LEU A 33 -20.81 -24.28 -6.66
C LEU A 33 -20.50 -23.25 -5.57
N ASP A 34 -21.47 -22.42 -5.18
CA ASP A 34 -21.29 -21.45 -4.08
C ASP A 34 -20.92 -22.15 -2.78
N LEU A 35 -21.48 -23.33 -2.52
CA LEU A 35 -21.16 -24.11 -1.32
C LEU A 35 -19.74 -24.68 -1.36
N LEU A 36 -19.31 -25.19 -2.53
CA LEU A 36 -17.95 -25.68 -2.73
C LEU A 36 -16.91 -24.57 -2.62
N GLU A 37 -17.25 -23.34 -3.01
CA GLU A 37 -16.35 -22.18 -2.91
C GLU A 37 -16.51 -21.38 -1.61
N TYR A 38 -17.29 -21.89 -0.64
CA TYR A 38 -17.51 -21.22 0.65
C TYR A 38 -16.37 -21.49 1.64
N LEU A 39 -15.26 -20.79 1.47
CA LEU A 39 -14.01 -21.06 2.16
C LEU A 39 -14.03 -20.69 3.66
N PRO A 40 -13.25 -21.40 4.51
CA PRO A 40 -13.07 -21.02 5.90
C PRO A 40 -12.18 -19.78 6.04
N TYR A 41 -12.47 -18.92 7.02
CA TYR A 41 -11.70 -17.69 7.27
C TYR A 41 -10.51 -17.91 8.22
N ARG A 42 -10.51 -19.02 8.98
CA ARG A 42 -9.39 -19.43 9.82
C ARG A 42 -9.38 -20.94 10.01
N TYR A 43 -8.26 -21.46 10.47
CA TYR A 43 -8.09 -22.86 10.85
C TYR A 43 -7.67 -22.94 12.30
N GLU A 44 -8.29 -23.82 13.07
CA GLU A 44 -7.86 -24.14 14.42
C GLU A 44 -6.93 -25.36 14.37
N ASP A 45 -5.70 -25.20 14.86
CA ASP A 45 -4.70 -26.27 14.93
C ASP A 45 -4.88 -27.07 16.23
N TYR A 46 -5.23 -28.33 16.06
CA TYR A 46 -5.44 -29.31 17.13
C TYR A 46 -4.38 -30.41 17.13
N ARG A 47 -3.28 -30.26 16.38
CA ARG A 47 -2.19 -31.25 16.40
C ARG A 47 -1.64 -31.42 17.81
N LEU A 48 -1.35 -32.67 18.15
CA LEU A 48 -0.64 -33.00 19.38
C LEU A 48 0.76 -32.38 19.33
N ARG A 49 1.10 -31.60 20.36
CA ARG A 49 2.43 -31.01 20.51
C ARG A 49 3.06 -31.47 21.82
N ASP A 50 4.38 -31.61 21.81
CA ASP A 50 5.13 -31.87 23.03
C ASP A 50 5.15 -30.61 23.91
N LEU A 51 4.84 -30.78 25.19
CA LEU A 51 4.84 -29.70 26.18
C LEU A 51 6.23 -29.10 26.42
N GLU A 52 7.29 -29.84 26.07
CA GLU A 52 8.68 -29.36 26.19
C GLU A 52 9.02 -28.28 25.15
N GLU A 53 8.47 -28.40 23.94
CA GLU A 53 8.73 -27.54 22.78
C GLU A 53 7.83 -26.30 22.71
N VAL A 54 6.76 -26.25 23.52
CA VAL A 54 5.76 -25.18 23.48
C VAL A 54 6.17 -24.03 24.39
N ALA A 55 6.00 -22.79 23.90
CA ALA A 55 6.34 -21.59 24.66
C ALA A 55 5.32 -21.33 25.79
N HIS A 56 5.73 -20.54 26.79
CA HIS A 56 4.79 -20.09 27.81
C HIS A 56 3.67 -19.24 27.18
N ASP A 57 2.44 -19.40 27.68
CA ASP A 57 1.24 -18.69 27.24
C ASP A 57 0.74 -19.02 25.82
N GLU A 58 1.30 -20.04 25.17
CA GLU A 58 0.88 -20.54 23.87
C GLU A 58 -0.30 -21.53 23.98
N ARG A 59 -1.12 -21.66 22.93
CA ARG A 59 -2.19 -22.67 22.87
C ARG A 59 -1.58 -24.03 22.50
N VAL A 60 -1.90 -25.07 23.26
CA VAL A 60 -1.41 -26.44 23.04
C VAL A 60 -2.57 -27.43 23.03
N THR A 61 -2.46 -28.48 22.20
CA THR A 61 -3.32 -29.66 22.26
C THR A 61 -2.48 -30.85 22.72
N VAL A 62 -2.96 -31.55 23.75
CA VAL A 62 -2.28 -32.71 24.33
C VAL A 62 -3.24 -33.84 24.60
N GLU A 63 -2.74 -35.06 24.42
CA GLU A 63 -3.42 -36.29 24.82
C GLU A 63 -2.81 -36.78 26.14
N GLY A 64 -3.66 -37.11 27.09
CA GLY A 64 -3.20 -37.61 28.38
C GLY A 64 -4.22 -38.51 29.08
N LYS A 65 -3.72 -39.29 30.04
CA LYS A 65 -4.56 -40.11 30.91
C LYS A 65 -4.95 -39.35 32.18
N VAL A 66 -6.22 -39.40 32.55
CA VAL A 66 -6.71 -38.77 33.78
C VAL A 66 -6.11 -39.49 34.99
N HIS A 67 -5.38 -38.73 35.81
CA HIS A 67 -4.62 -39.24 36.96
C HIS A 67 -5.19 -38.78 38.32
N SER A 68 -6.13 -37.84 38.33
CA SER A 68 -6.85 -37.45 39.55
C SER A 68 -8.34 -37.33 39.32
N GLU A 69 -9.13 -37.51 40.38
CA GLU A 69 -10.56 -37.23 40.32
C GLU A 69 -10.83 -35.74 40.03
N PRO A 70 -11.88 -35.41 39.24
CA PRO A 70 -12.23 -34.02 38.95
C PRO A 70 -12.77 -33.28 40.18
N ALA A 71 -12.02 -32.28 40.65
CA ALA A 71 -12.41 -31.42 41.76
C ALA A 71 -13.15 -30.17 41.25
N LEU A 72 -14.40 -29.98 41.69
CA LEU A 72 -15.26 -28.86 41.27
C LEU A 72 -15.44 -27.87 42.41
N VAL A 73 -15.07 -26.61 42.19
CA VAL A 73 -15.21 -25.51 43.15
C VAL A 73 -16.08 -24.42 42.56
N TYR A 74 -17.06 -23.95 43.32
CA TYR A 74 -17.88 -22.78 42.97
C TYR A 74 -17.38 -21.56 43.74
N TYR A 75 -17.14 -20.45 43.04
CA TYR A 75 -16.62 -19.21 43.64
C TYR A 75 -17.51 -17.99 43.31
N GLY A 76 -18.77 -18.27 42.96
CA GLY A 76 -19.81 -17.28 42.71
C GLY A 76 -21.07 -17.94 42.14
N ARG A 77 -22.18 -17.21 42.10
CA ARG A 77 -23.53 -17.75 41.76
C ARG A 77 -23.64 -18.37 40.36
N LYS A 78 -22.71 -18.04 39.44
CA LYS A 78 -22.60 -18.62 38.08
C LYS A 78 -21.16 -19.00 37.69
N LYS A 79 -20.20 -18.94 38.62
CA LYS A 79 -18.78 -19.18 38.33
C LYS A 79 -18.30 -20.48 38.98
N SER A 80 -17.78 -21.39 38.17
CA SER A 80 -17.26 -22.68 38.63
C SER A 80 -15.89 -22.98 38.02
N ARG A 81 -15.07 -23.72 38.74
CA ARG A 81 -13.75 -24.17 38.30
C ARG A 81 -13.66 -25.67 38.55
N LEU A 82 -13.51 -26.45 37.48
CA LEU A 82 -13.20 -27.86 37.53
C LEU A 82 -11.70 -28.02 37.33
N THR A 83 -11.04 -28.80 38.17
CA THR A 83 -9.60 -29.08 38.07
C THR A 83 -9.35 -30.57 38.15
N LEU A 84 -8.51 -31.09 37.26
CA LEU A 84 -8.03 -32.46 37.31
C LEU A 84 -6.59 -32.54 36.80
N ARG A 85 -5.86 -33.57 37.19
CA ARG A 85 -4.49 -33.84 36.71
C ARG A 85 -4.55 -34.87 35.60
N ILE A 86 -3.85 -34.58 34.51
CA ILE A 86 -3.65 -35.46 33.37
C ILE A 86 -2.17 -35.79 33.23
N LEU A 87 -1.87 -37.05 32.96
CA LEU A 87 -0.53 -37.51 32.63
C LEU A 87 -0.36 -37.47 31.10
N VAL A 88 0.44 -36.53 30.61
CA VAL A 88 0.74 -36.31 29.19
C VAL A 88 2.18 -36.74 28.94
N GLY A 89 2.38 -37.87 28.26
CA GLY A 89 3.70 -38.47 28.13
C GLY A 89 4.31 -38.79 29.51
N ARG A 90 5.35 -38.02 29.91
CA ARG A 90 6.00 -38.11 31.23
C ARG A 90 5.61 -36.99 32.19
N ASN A 91 4.86 -35.99 31.72
CA ASN A 91 4.55 -34.77 32.46
C ASN A 91 3.17 -34.87 33.11
N LEU A 92 3.11 -34.60 34.42
CA LEU A 92 1.86 -34.53 35.16
C LEU A 92 1.37 -33.07 35.18
N VAL A 93 0.29 -32.81 34.45
CA VAL A 93 -0.21 -31.45 34.18
C VAL A 93 -1.58 -31.25 34.80
N GLN A 94 -1.84 -30.05 35.32
CA GLN A 94 -3.15 -29.68 35.84
C GLN A 94 -4.01 -29.04 34.74
N ALA A 95 -5.11 -29.71 34.38
CA ALA A 95 -6.13 -29.20 33.49
C ALA A 95 -7.20 -28.42 34.29
N VAL A 96 -7.45 -27.17 33.91
CA VAL A 96 -8.40 -26.27 34.57
C VAL A 96 -9.50 -25.86 33.60
N PHE A 97 -10.76 -26.14 33.95
CA PHE A 97 -11.93 -25.79 33.15
C PHE A 97 -12.76 -24.74 33.90
N PHE A 98 -13.06 -23.62 33.24
CA PHE A 98 -13.89 -22.57 33.80
C PHE A 98 -15.33 -22.72 33.31
N ASN A 99 -16.29 -22.65 34.23
CA ASN A 99 -17.74 -22.67 33.97
C ASN A 99 -18.26 -23.92 33.24
N GLN A 100 -17.56 -25.06 33.34
CA GLN A 100 -17.93 -26.32 32.70
C GLN A 100 -18.18 -27.45 33.74
N PRO A 101 -19.14 -27.30 34.67
CA PRO A 101 -19.38 -28.29 35.73
C PRO A 101 -19.91 -29.63 35.19
N TYR A 102 -20.50 -29.64 33.98
CA TYR A 102 -21.06 -30.83 33.35
C TYR A 102 -19.99 -31.89 33.01
N LEU A 103 -18.73 -31.48 32.83
CA LEU A 103 -17.62 -32.39 32.52
C LEU A 103 -17.27 -33.30 33.69
N LYS A 104 -17.60 -32.93 34.93
CA LYS A 104 -17.38 -33.79 36.11
C LYS A 104 -18.02 -35.17 35.97
N LYS A 105 -19.16 -35.27 35.30
CA LYS A 105 -19.87 -36.56 35.08
C LYS A 105 -19.37 -37.33 33.86
N LYS A 106 -18.55 -36.71 33.01
CA LYS A 106 -18.05 -37.28 31.74
C LYS A 106 -16.61 -37.75 31.81
N ILE A 107 -15.91 -37.43 32.90
CA ILE A 107 -14.48 -37.71 33.07
C ILE A 107 -14.32 -38.68 34.22
N ASN A 108 -13.83 -39.89 33.93
CA ASN A 108 -13.47 -40.88 34.92
C ASN A 108 -11.95 -40.97 35.09
N LEU A 109 -11.53 -41.55 36.22
CA LEU A 109 -10.14 -41.86 36.46
C LEU A 109 -9.64 -42.84 35.38
N HIS A 110 -8.42 -42.65 34.89
CA HIS A 110 -7.78 -43.44 33.84
C HIS A 110 -8.35 -43.29 32.42
N ASP A 111 -9.39 -42.47 32.21
CA ASP A 111 -9.84 -42.14 30.86
C ASP A 111 -8.71 -41.46 30.07
N THR A 112 -8.59 -41.80 28.78
CA THR A 112 -7.74 -41.05 27.85
C THR A 112 -8.54 -39.87 27.34
N VAL A 113 -7.98 -38.67 27.46
CA VAL A 113 -8.64 -37.42 27.09
C VAL A 113 -7.69 -36.56 26.26
N THR A 114 -8.28 -35.81 25.33
CA THR A 114 -7.58 -34.79 24.56
C THR A 114 -8.04 -33.43 25.05
N VAL A 115 -7.09 -32.58 25.45
CA VAL A 115 -7.37 -31.22 25.93
C VAL A 115 -6.61 -30.20 25.09
N THR A 116 -7.30 -29.12 24.75
CA THR A 116 -6.70 -27.96 24.09
C THR A 116 -6.91 -26.72 24.92
N GLY A 117 -5.85 -25.95 25.13
CA GLY A 117 -5.92 -24.77 25.98
C GLY A 117 -4.63 -23.98 26.05
N LYS A 118 -4.64 -22.92 26.86
CA LYS A 118 -3.46 -22.06 27.08
C LYS A 118 -2.49 -22.74 28.05
N TRP A 119 -1.22 -22.86 27.66
CA TRP A 119 -0.17 -23.52 28.43
C TRP A 119 0.59 -22.55 29.34
N ASP A 120 0.45 -22.73 30.65
CA ASP A 120 1.30 -22.06 31.63
C ASP A 120 2.47 -22.98 32.00
N LYS A 121 3.59 -22.84 31.26
CA LYS A 121 4.83 -23.60 31.48
C LYS A 121 5.37 -23.48 32.91
N ASN A 122 5.21 -22.33 33.58
CA ASN A 122 5.75 -22.08 34.92
C ASN A 122 4.96 -22.82 36.00
N ARG A 123 3.64 -22.93 35.82
CA ARG A 123 2.74 -23.58 36.79
C ARG A 123 2.34 -25.00 36.40
N GLN A 124 2.73 -25.45 35.21
CA GLN A 124 2.31 -26.73 34.62
C GLN A 124 0.77 -26.84 34.56
N ILE A 125 0.11 -25.75 34.14
CA ILE A 125 -1.35 -25.65 34.05
C ILE A 125 -1.76 -25.48 32.59
N ILE A 126 -2.73 -26.28 32.15
CA ILE A 126 -3.47 -26.01 30.91
C ILE A 126 -4.82 -25.42 31.29
N THR A 127 -5.05 -24.17 30.89
CA THR A 127 -6.38 -23.58 30.95
C THR A 127 -7.18 -24.08 29.76
N VAL A 128 -8.04 -25.08 29.99
CA VAL A 128 -8.71 -25.84 28.95
C VAL A 128 -9.83 -25.01 28.32
N GLN A 129 -9.77 -24.89 27.00
CA GLN A 129 -10.78 -24.25 26.15
C GLN A 129 -11.64 -25.31 25.45
N TYR A 130 -11.02 -26.41 25.02
CA TYR A 130 -11.67 -27.51 24.33
C TYR A 130 -11.32 -28.86 24.95
N PHE A 131 -12.31 -29.75 25.04
CA PHE A 131 -12.20 -31.08 25.65
C PHE A 131 -12.85 -32.13 24.75
N GLN A 132 -12.11 -33.20 24.50
CA GLN A 132 -12.61 -34.40 23.84
C GLN A 132 -12.30 -35.64 24.68
N SER A 133 -13.31 -36.50 24.82
CA SER A 133 -13.15 -37.82 25.42
C SER A 133 -12.62 -38.78 24.37
N GLY A 134 -11.57 -39.53 24.71
CA GLY A 134 -10.88 -40.45 23.82
C GLY A 134 -9.56 -39.90 23.25
N PRO A 135 -8.80 -40.77 22.56
CA PRO A 135 -7.55 -40.42 21.90
C PRO A 135 -7.79 -39.47 20.72
N HIS A 136 -6.77 -38.69 20.38
CA HIS A 136 -6.82 -37.76 19.25
C HIS A 136 -6.80 -38.54 17.94
N GLY A 137 -7.82 -38.33 17.09
CA GLY A 137 -7.89 -38.95 15.76
C GLY A 137 -7.13 -38.11 14.74
N LYS A 138 -6.42 -38.73 13.79
CA LYS A 138 -5.74 -38.02 12.68
C LYS A 138 -6.68 -37.13 11.85
N GLN A 139 -7.96 -37.49 11.75
CA GLN A 139 -8.99 -36.64 11.15
C GLN A 139 -9.41 -35.55 12.14
N GLY A 140 -8.72 -34.41 12.14
CA GLY A 140 -9.05 -33.30 13.04
C GLY A 140 -7.91 -32.37 13.40
N ASP A 141 -6.68 -32.63 12.93
CA ASP A 141 -5.51 -31.80 13.19
C ASP A 141 -5.70 -30.33 12.80
N PHE A 142 -6.51 -30.08 11.78
CA PHE A 142 -6.94 -28.75 11.40
C PHE A 142 -8.47 -28.71 11.30
N GLU A 143 -9.09 -27.86 12.12
CA GLU A 143 -10.52 -27.61 12.03
C GLU A 143 -10.76 -26.29 11.28
N PRO A 144 -11.32 -26.34 10.05
CA PRO A 144 -11.70 -25.12 9.34
C PRO A 144 -12.84 -24.43 10.07
N VAL A 145 -12.77 -23.11 10.17
CA VAL A 145 -13.82 -22.28 10.77
C VAL A 145 -14.43 -21.39 9.70
N TYR A 146 -15.73 -21.60 9.47
CA TYR A 146 -16.50 -20.83 8.51
C TYR A 146 -17.24 -19.67 9.18
N SER A 147 -17.50 -18.63 8.41
CA SER A 147 -18.44 -17.59 8.80
C SER A 147 -19.84 -18.20 8.82
N LEU A 148 -20.57 -18.08 9.92
CA LEU A 148 -21.89 -18.69 10.07
C LEU A 148 -22.90 -17.62 10.47
N LYS A 149 -24.09 -17.65 9.87
CA LYS A 149 -25.25 -16.86 10.27
C LYS A 149 -26.40 -17.78 10.66
N GLY A 150 -27.24 -17.34 11.61
CA GLY A 150 -28.39 -18.12 12.08
C GLY A 150 -27.99 -19.29 12.98
N SER A 151 -28.67 -20.43 12.83
CA SER A 151 -28.55 -21.60 13.72
C SER A 151 -27.67 -22.73 13.15
N ILE A 152 -27.09 -22.56 11.95
CA ILE A 152 -26.20 -23.56 11.34
C ILE A 152 -24.93 -23.69 12.16
N LYS A 153 -24.56 -24.93 12.47
CA LYS A 153 -23.30 -25.28 13.15
C LYS A 153 -22.22 -25.61 12.13
N ASN A 154 -20.96 -25.31 12.47
CA ASN A 154 -19.78 -25.59 11.65
C ASN A 154 -19.76 -27.04 11.14
N ASN A 155 -19.92 -28.01 12.04
CA ASN A 155 -19.97 -29.44 11.68
C ASN A 155 -21.09 -29.82 10.69
N THR A 156 -22.22 -29.11 10.70
CA THR A 156 -23.31 -29.36 9.76
C THR A 156 -22.94 -28.85 8.38
N LEU A 157 -22.43 -27.61 8.28
CA LEU A 157 -21.97 -27.03 7.02
C LEU A 157 -20.85 -27.88 6.40
N ARG A 158 -19.88 -28.30 7.21
CA ARG A 158 -18.76 -29.14 6.78
C ARG A 158 -19.21 -30.50 6.22
N LYS A 159 -20.30 -31.08 6.76
CA LYS A 159 -20.91 -32.31 6.21
C LYS A 159 -21.54 -32.05 4.84
N PHE A 160 -22.23 -30.93 4.66
CA PHE A 160 -22.80 -30.57 3.37
C PHE A 160 -21.72 -30.34 2.31
N ILE A 161 -20.65 -29.61 2.66
CA ILE A 161 -19.50 -29.40 1.76
C ILE A 161 -18.86 -30.73 1.38
N LYS A 162 -18.61 -31.63 2.35
CA LYS A 162 -18.03 -32.95 2.08
C LYS A 162 -18.88 -33.75 1.09
N LYS A 163 -20.21 -33.67 1.23
CA LYS A 163 -21.14 -34.31 0.33
C LYS A 163 -21.14 -33.67 -1.05
N ALA A 164 -21.08 -32.34 -1.13
CA ALA A 164 -20.97 -31.62 -2.39
C ALA A 164 -19.72 -32.08 -3.18
N PHE A 165 -18.57 -32.26 -2.52
CA PHE A 165 -17.37 -32.80 -3.17
C PHE A 165 -17.54 -34.25 -3.66
N GLN A 166 -18.26 -35.08 -2.90
CA GLN A 166 -18.50 -36.47 -3.30
C GLN A 166 -19.40 -36.57 -4.53
N ASP A 167 -20.47 -35.78 -4.55
CA ASP A 167 -21.53 -35.91 -5.54
C ASP A 167 -21.32 -34.99 -6.77
N TYR A 168 -20.60 -33.88 -6.61
CA TYR A 168 -20.55 -32.78 -7.60
C TYR A 168 -19.16 -32.20 -7.88
N SER A 169 -18.07 -32.86 -7.47
CA SER A 169 -16.70 -32.38 -7.75
C SER A 169 -16.38 -32.21 -9.24
N TYR A 170 -17.06 -32.91 -10.14
CA TYR A 170 -16.90 -32.78 -11.59
C TYR A 170 -17.33 -31.42 -12.14
N LEU A 171 -18.09 -30.62 -11.37
CA LEU A 171 -18.47 -29.25 -11.73
C LEU A 171 -17.29 -28.27 -11.62
N LEU A 172 -16.24 -28.64 -10.87
CA LEU A 172 -15.03 -27.82 -10.71
C LEU A 172 -14.11 -28.03 -11.92
N THR A 173 -14.29 -27.20 -12.94
CA THR A 173 -13.41 -27.16 -14.11
C THR A 173 -12.14 -26.38 -13.82
N GLU A 174 -11.02 -26.83 -14.39
CA GLU A 174 -9.76 -26.08 -14.30
C GLU A 174 -9.89 -24.77 -15.10
N ASN A 175 -9.45 -23.68 -14.49
CA ASN A 175 -9.56 -22.34 -15.04
C ASN A 175 -8.20 -21.69 -15.32
N LEU A 176 -7.11 -22.30 -14.83
CA LEU A 176 -5.75 -21.87 -15.16
C LEU A 176 -5.19 -22.71 -16.34
N PRO A 177 -4.54 -22.07 -17.32
CA PRO A 177 -3.77 -22.75 -18.36
C PRO A 177 -2.73 -23.73 -17.80
N HIS A 178 -2.51 -24.85 -18.52
CA HIS A 178 -1.63 -25.93 -18.06
C HIS A 178 -0.19 -25.45 -17.85
N HIS A 179 0.29 -24.56 -18.71
CA HIS A 179 1.63 -24.01 -18.60
C HIS A 179 1.85 -23.20 -17.30
N LEU A 180 0.82 -22.52 -16.77
CA LEU A 180 0.93 -21.78 -15.50
C LEU A 180 0.97 -22.75 -14.31
N LEU A 181 0.19 -23.84 -14.38
CA LEU A 181 0.23 -24.90 -13.38
C LEU A 181 1.63 -25.53 -13.29
N GLU A 182 2.25 -25.84 -14.43
CA GLU A 182 3.60 -26.41 -14.48
C GLU A 182 4.67 -25.40 -14.04
N LYS A 183 4.63 -24.18 -14.57
CA LYS A 183 5.61 -23.11 -14.28
C LYS A 183 5.71 -22.84 -12.79
N TYR A 184 4.57 -22.80 -12.09
CA TYR A 184 4.51 -22.46 -10.66
C TYR A 184 4.34 -23.68 -9.75
N LYS A 185 4.19 -24.88 -10.30
CA LYS A 185 3.91 -26.13 -9.58
C LYS A 185 2.66 -26.00 -8.71
N LEU A 186 1.57 -25.53 -9.31
CA LEU A 186 0.28 -25.36 -8.61
C LEU A 186 -0.49 -26.68 -8.62
N ALA A 187 -1.20 -26.95 -7.53
CA ALA A 187 -2.15 -28.07 -7.47
C ALA A 187 -3.34 -27.81 -8.40
N SER A 188 -4.05 -28.89 -8.80
CA SER A 188 -5.29 -28.76 -9.57
C SER A 188 -6.33 -27.97 -8.76
N ARG A 189 -7.25 -27.28 -9.44
CA ARG A 189 -8.33 -26.54 -8.76
C ARG A 189 -9.12 -27.41 -7.80
N ASN A 190 -9.43 -28.64 -8.19
CA ASN A 190 -10.23 -29.56 -7.41
C ASN A 190 -9.51 -29.97 -6.11
N ASP A 191 -8.25 -30.41 -6.23
CA ASP A 191 -7.45 -30.85 -5.08
C ASP A 191 -7.17 -29.68 -4.13
N ALA A 192 -6.83 -28.51 -4.68
CA ALA A 192 -6.59 -27.31 -3.89
C ALA A 192 -7.85 -26.91 -3.10
N LEU A 193 -9.02 -26.90 -3.74
CA LEU A 193 -10.26 -26.51 -3.06
C LEU A 193 -10.60 -27.52 -1.97
N TYR A 194 -10.45 -28.82 -2.27
CA TYR A 194 -10.64 -29.87 -1.29
C TYR A 194 -9.75 -29.68 -0.05
N HIS A 195 -8.45 -29.43 -0.25
CA HIS A 195 -7.50 -29.24 0.85
C HIS A 195 -7.70 -27.94 1.64
N LEU A 196 -8.36 -26.91 1.09
CA LEU A 196 -8.81 -25.76 1.88
C LEU A 196 -9.94 -26.14 2.86
N HIS A 197 -10.82 -27.07 2.49
CA HIS A 197 -11.88 -27.53 3.40
C HIS A 197 -11.44 -28.69 4.31
N PHE A 198 -10.57 -29.54 3.80
CA PHE A 198 -10.14 -30.78 4.45
C PHE A 198 -8.62 -30.95 4.31
N PRO A 199 -7.82 -30.09 4.97
CA PRO A 199 -6.37 -30.22 4.93
C PRO A 199 -5.90 -31.46 5.68
N ASP A 200 -5.13 -32.32 5.01
CA ASP A 200 -4.50 -33.51 5.61
C ASP A 200 -3.14 -33.16 6.23
N SER A 201 -2.46 -32.14 5.70
CA SER A 201 -1.20 -31.64 6.23
C SER A 201 -1.06 -30.12 6.10
N THR A 202 -0.09 -29.55 6.83
CA THR A 202 0.26 -28.13 6.66
C THR A 202 0.76 -27.81 5.26
N GLU A 203 1.39 -28.77 4.59
CA GLU A 203 1.94 -28.55 3.26
C GLU A 203 0.82 -28.50 2.21
N ASP A 204 -0.17 -29.38 2.32
CA ASP A 204 -1.35 -29.36 1.43
C ASP A 204 -2.12 -28.05 1.58
N MET A 205 -2.29 -27.58 2.82
CA MET A 205 -2.91 -26.27 3.10
C MET A 205 -2.12 -25.12 2.47
N LYS A 206 -0.78 -25.16 2.54
CA LYS A 206 0.09 -24.14 1.92
C LYS A 206 0.00 -24.16 0.40
N GLN A 207 0.06 -25.34 -0.23
CA GLN A 207 -0.05 -25.46 -1.69
C GLN A 207 -1.43 -25.03 -2.19
N ALA A 208 -2.49 -25.46 -1.48
CA ALA A 208 -3.87 -25.06 -1.77
C ALA A 208 -4.05 -23.54 -1.65
N ARG A 209 -3.59 -22.95 -0.54
CA ARG A 209 -3.60 -21.49 -0.36
C ARG A 209 -2.84 -20.78 -1.47
N ARG A 210 -1.59 -21.21 -1.75
CA ARG A 210 -0.72 -20.61 -2.78
C ARG A 210 -1.39 -20.60 -4.16
N ARG A 211 -2.07 -21.68 -4.52
CA ARG A 211 -2.83 -21.79 -5.77
C ARG A 211 -3.97 -20.78 -5.82
N PHE A 212 -4.80 -20.68 -4.79
CA PHE A 212 -5.94 -19.75 -4.78
C PHE A 212 -5.52 -18.29 -4.68
N VAL A 213 -4.46 -17.99 -3.94
CA VAL A 213 -3.84 -16.66 -3.90
C VAL A 213 -3.44 -16.23 -5.32
N TYR A 214 -2.73 -17.10 -6.05
CA TYR A 214 -2.32 -16.81 -7.42
C TYR A 214 -3.52 -16.69 -8.37
N GLU A 215 -4.50 -17.59 -8.30
CA GLU A 215 -5.73 -17.51 -9.10
C GLU A 215 -6.44 -16.17 -8.88
N GLU A 216 -6.75 -15.83 -7.63
CA GLU A 216 -7.52 -14.63 -7.30
C GLU A 216 -6.81 -13.37 -7.80
N PHE A 217 -5.50 -13.30 -7.62
CA PHE A 217 -4.70 -12.21 -8.16
C PHE A 217 -4.62 -12.21 -9.68
N LEU A 218 -4.48 -13.36 -10.34
CA LEU A 218 -4.43 -13.42 -11.80
C LEU A 218 -5.75 -12.96 -12.40
N LEU A 219 -6.88 -13.45 -11.90
CA LEU A 219 -8.21 -13.05 -12.34
C LEU A 219 -8.44 -11.56 -12.13
N PHE A 220 -8.07 -11.04 -10.96
CA PHE A 220 -8.15 -9.62 -10.67
C PHE A 220 -7.27 -8.77 -11.59
N GLN A 221 -6.00 -9.16 -11.78
CA GLN A 221 -5.06 -8.44 -12.63
C GLN A 221 -5.48 -8.50 -14.10
N LEU A 222 -5.99 -9.63 -14.60
CA LEU A 222 -6.57 -9.73 -15.94
C LEU A 222 -7.73 -8.75 -16.09
N LYS A 223 -8.64 -8.69 -15.11
CA LYS A 223 -9.75 -7.72 -15.10
C LYS A 223 -9.24 -6.28 -15.18
N MET A 224 -8.28 -5.90 -14.34
CA MET A 224 -7.70 -4.55 -14.36
C MET A 224 -6.98 -4.22 -15.67
N GLN A 225 -6.16 -5.13 -16.17
CA GLN A 225 -5.39 -4.94 -17.41
C GLN A 225 -6.30 -4.91 -18.65
N ALA A 226 -7.39 -5.69 -18.65
CA ALA A 226 -8.40 -5.64 -19.71
C ALA A 226 -9.12 -4.30 -19.69
N LEU A 227 -9.60 -3.86 -18.52
CA LEU A 227 -10.27 -2.57 -18.37
C LEU A 227 -9.38 -1.43 -18.88
N ARG A 228 -8.10 -1.38 -18.46
CA ARG A 228 -7.12 -0.39 -18.94
C ARG A 228 -6.99 -0.39 -20.45
N LYS A 229 -6.87 -1.58 -21.06
CA LYS A 229 -6.74 -1.71 -22.51
C LYS A 229 -7.98 -1.16 -23.21
N PHE A 230 -9.17 -1.54 -22.77
CA PHE A 230 -10.42 -1.07 -23.36
C PHE A 230 -10.62 0.44 -23.16
N GLU A 231 -10.40 0.98 -21.96
CA GLU A 231 -10.52 2.41 -21.69
C GLU A 231 -9.53 3.23 -22.53
N ARG A 232 -8.28 2.75 -22.66
CA ARG A 232 -7.28 3.36 -23.52
C ARG A 232 -7.73 3.35 -24.97
N GLU A 233 -8.17 2.20 -25.48
CA GLU A 233 -8.63 2.04 -26.87
C GLU A 233 -9.89 2.88 -27.20
N HIS A 234 -10.75 3.12 -26.21
CA HIS A 234 -11.93 3.99 -26.35
C HIS A 234 -11.65 5.46 -26.07
N SER A 235 -10.46 5.80 -25.56
CA SER A 235 -10.06 7.19 -25.37
C SER A 235 -9.59 7.79 -26.69
N SER A 236 -10.26 8.85 -27.16
CA SER A 236 -9.72 9.69 -28.22
C SER A 236 -8.56 10.50 -27.64
N GLY A 237 -7.34 10.22 -28.09
CA GLY A 237 -6.15 11.00 -27.79
C GLY A 237 -5.69 11.83 -28.98
N VAL A 238 -4.66 12.64 -28.77
CA VAL A 238 -4.00 13.41 -29.81
C VAL A 238 -2.62 12.79 -30.07
N GLN A 239 -2.37 12.32 -31.29
CA GLN A 239 -1.05 11.82 -31.67
C GLN A 239 -0.05 12.98 -31.75
N GLN A 240 0.92 13.01 -30.85
CA GLN A 240 1.94 14.05 -30.84
C GLN A 240 3.15 13.61 -31.67
N HIS A 241 3.27 14.18 -32.87
CA HIS A 241 4.43 13.99 -33.74
C HIS A 241 5.58 14.93 -33.36
N TYR A 242 6.21 14.66 -32.22
CA TYR A 242 7.34 15.45 -31.72
C TYR A 242 8.62 15.21 -32.53
N ASP A 243 9.51 16.22 -32.51
CA ASP A 243 10.78 16.20 -33.24
C ASP A 243 11.84 15.42 -32.45
N LEU A 244 12.11 14.18 -32.89
CA LEU A 244 13.04 13.28 -32.23
C LEU A 244 14.47 13.81 -32.15
N ASP A 245 14.94 14.53 -33.17
CA ASP A 245 16.32 15.00 -33.24
C ASP A 245 16.53 16.17 -32.28
N LYS A 246 15.54 17.07 -32.20
CA LYS A 246 15.52 18.13 -31.17
C LYS A 246 15.47 17.56 -29.76
N VAL A 247 14.61 16.57 -29.50
CA VAL A 247 14.49 15.95 -28.17
C VAL A 247 15.80 15.27 -27.77
N LYS A 248 16.47 14.56 -28.69
CA LYS A 248 17.79 13.97 -28.43
C LYS A 248 18.85 15.05 -28.16
N ALA A 249 18.91 16.09 -28.98
CA ALA A 249 19.84 17.20 -28.77
C ALA A 249 19.63 17.89 -27.42
N PHE A 250 18.38 18.04 -26.98
CA PHE A 250 18.05 18.56 -25.66
C PHE A 250 18.55 17.64 -24.54
N ILE A 251 18.30 16.33 -24.64
CA ILE A 251 18.80 15.34 -23.68
C ILE A 251 20.33 15.37 -23.60
N ASP A 252 21.02 15.46 -24.73
CA ASP A 252 22.48 15.52 -24.80
C ASP A 252 23.04 16.85 -24.25
N SER A 253 22.24 17.92 -24.23
CA SER A 253 22.62 19.23 -23.68
C SER A 253 22.50 19.33 -22.16
N LEU A 254 21.87 18.35 -21.51
CA LEU A 254 21.68 18.34 -20.06
C LEU A 254 23.05 18.33 -19.34
N PRO A 255 23.17 19.01 -18.19
CA PRO A 255 24.44 19.07 -17.44
C PRO A 255 24.82 17.74 -16.77
N PHE A 256 23.98 16.72 -16.88
CA PHE A 256 24.19 15.39 -16.32
C PHE A 256 23.60 14.33 -17.26
N PRO A 257 24.16 13.11 -17.28
CA PRO A 257 23.57 12.01 -18.04
C PRO A 257 22.32 11.46 -17.34
N LEU A 258 21.35 11.03 -18.13
CA LEU A 258 20.18 10.31 -17.60
C LEU A 258 20.57 8.92 -17.09
N THR A 259 19.95 8.50 -15.98
CA THR A 259 20.03 7.10 -15.50
C THR A 259 19.28 6.16 -16.44
N ASP A 260 19.56 4.85 -16.37
CA ASP A 260 18.85 3.87 -17.22
C ASP A 260 17.36 3.81 -16.87
N ALA A 261 17.01 4.00 -15.60
CA ALA A 261 15.63 4.15 -15.18
C ALA A 261 14.95 5.39 -15.80
N GLN A 262 15.63 6.55 -15.80
CA GLN A 262 15.10 7.77 -16.43
C GLN A 262 14.94 7.59 -17.95
N LYS A 263 15.91 6.99 -18.64
CA LYS A 263 15.82 6.70 -20.08
C LYS A 263 14.65 5.79 -20.41
N ARG A 264 14.46 4.71 -19.62
CA ARG A 264 13.34 3.78 -19.78
C ARG A 264 12.01 4.52 -19.63
N VAL A 265 11.86 5.32 -18.57
CA VAL A 265 10.63 6.09 -18.31
C VAL A 265 10.37 7.16 -19.39
N VAL A 266 11.39 7.86 -19.85
CA VAL A 266 11.26 8.82 -20.98
C VAL A 266 10.74 8.09 -22.22
N ASN A 267 11.30 6.92 -22.55
CA ASN A 267 10.82 6.13 -23.69
C ASN A 267 9.36 5.65 -23.52
N GLU A 268 8.96 5.25 -22.30
CA GLU A 268 7.57 4.87 -22.00
C GLU A 268 6.61 6.05 -22.24
N ILE A 269 6.94 7.25 -21.72
CA ILE A 269 6.15 8.47 -21.92
C ILE A 269 6.12 8.87 -23.40
N SER A 270 7.28 8.87 -24.06
CA SER A 270 7.43 9.22 -25.47
C SER A 270 6.71 8.27 -26.42
N ALA A 271 6.53 6.99 -26.03
CA ALA A 271 5.73 6.03 -26.78
C ALA A 271 4.23 6.30 -26.61
N ASP A 272 3.78 6.62 -25.40
CA ASP A 272 2.38 6.98 -25.14
C ASP A 272 1.99 8.29 -25.84
N MET A 273 2.84 9.33 -25.84
CA MET A 273 2.54 10.58 -26.55
C MET A 273 2.37 10.41 -28.08
N LYS A 274 2.97 9.36 -28.67
CA LYS A 274 2.81 9.01 -30.10
C LYS A 274 1.59 8.13 -30.37
N SER A 275 0.97 7.59 -29.33
CA SER A 275 -0.18 6.70 -29.43
C SER A 275 -1.42 7.46 -29.91
N PRO A 276 -2.36 6.84 -30.65
CA PRO A 276 -3.69 7.41 -30.92
C PRO A 276 -4.55 7.63 -29.67
N TYR A 277 -4.15 7.01 -28.56
CA TYR A 277 -4.86 7.02 -27.29
C TYR A 277 -4.22 7.99 -26.31
N ARG A 278 -5.03 8.60 -25.45
CA ARG A 278 -4.58 9.56 -24.44
C ARG A 278 -3.69 8.88 -23.39
N MET A 279 -2.53 9.46 -23.10
CA MET A 279 -1.69 9.06 -21.97
C MET A 279 -2.38 9.37 -20.64
N ASN A 280 -2.42 8.40 -19.73
CA ASN A 280 -2.84 8.56 -18.34
C ASN A 280 -1.86 7.85 -17.42
N ARG A 281 -0.77 8.54 -17.05
CA ARG A 281 0.41 7.89 -16.44
C ARG A 281 0.77 8.50 -15.10
N LEU A 282 1.11 7.65 -14.13
CA LEU A 282 1.74 8.00 -12.86
C LEU A 282 3.24 7.75 -12.93
N LEU A 283 4.01 8.83 -12.93
CA LEU A 283 5.45 8.83 -12.73
C LEU A 283 5.78 8.82 -11.23
N GLN A 284 6.36 7.72 -10.79
CA GLN A 284 6.78 7.52 -9.43
C GLN A 284 8.30 7.45 -9.36
N GLY A 285 8.86 8.01 -8.30
CA GLY A 285 10.27 7.87 -8.00
C GLY A 285 10.57 8.52 -6.66
N ASP A 286 11.69 8.14 -6.06
CA ASP A 286 12.10 8.71 -4.79
C ASP A 286 12.34 10.24 -4.89
N VAL A 287 12.33 10.93 -3.75
CA VAL A 287 12.67 12.35 -3.66
C VAL A 287 14.07 12.56 -4.25
N GLY A 288 14.17 13.37 -5.31
CA GLY A 288 15.44 13.64 -5.99
C GLY A 288 15.88 12.57 -7.00
N SER A 289 15.00 11.63 -7.37
CA SER A 289 15.28 10.66 -8.46
C SER A 289 15.29 11.27 -9.87
N GLY A 290 15.01 12.57 -10.01
CA GLY A 290 14.97 13.27 -11.30
C GLY A 290 13.60 13.25 -12.01
N LYS A 291 12.49 13.17 -11.27
CA LYS A 291 11.14 13.31 -11.85
C LYS A 291 10.96 14.58 -12.69
N THR A 292 11.50 15.71 -12.20
CA THR A 292 11.44 17.00 -12.88
C THR A 292 12.09 16.97 -14.27
N VAL A 293 13.26 16.34 -14.43
CA VAL A 293 13.92 16.27 -15.75
C VAL A 293 13.12 15.41 -16.74
N VAL A 294 12.53 14.31 -16.26
CA VAL A 294 11.64 13.49 -17.09
C VAL A 294 10.41 14.29 -17.54
N SER A 295 9.79 15.07 -16.64
CA SER A 295 8.67 15.94 -17.02
C SER A 295 9.08 17.07 -17.97
N ALA A 296 10.29 17.63 -17.82
CA ALA A 296 10.81 18.66 -18.72
C ALA A 296 11.01 18.12 -20.14
N ILE A 297 11.53 16.90 -20.28
CA ILE A 297 11.68 16.23 -21.59
C ILE A 297 10.31 15.96 -22.23
N ALA A 298 9.32 15.53 -21.44
CA ALA A 298 7.95 15.31 -21.94
C ALA A 298 7.29 16.62 -22.39
N LEU A 299 7.42 17.70 -21.61
CA LEU A 299 6.93 19.04 -21.97
C LEU A 299 7.61 19.55 -23.24
N TYR A 300 8.94 19.43 -23.34
CA TYR A 300 9.70 19.80 -24.53
C TYR A 300 9.23 19.01 -25.77
N SER A 301 9.01 17.70 -25.62
CA SER A 301 8.46 16.86 -26.69
C SER A 301 7.11 17.38 -27.18
N SER A 302 6.19 17.70 -26.26
CA SER A 302 4.87 18.27 -26.59
C SER A 302 4.97 19.58 -27.37
N VAL A 303 5.87 20.47 -26.95
CA VAL A 303 6.10 21.74 -27.63
C VAL A 303 6.68 21.57 -29.03
N THR A 304 7.62 20.64 -29.21
CA THR A 304 8.14 20.35 -30.56
C THR A 304 7.10 19.74 -31.51
N ALA A 305 6.02 19.17 -30.97
CA ALA A 305 4.86 18.70 -31.74
C ALA A 305 3.84 19.82 -32.07
N GLY A 306 4.07 21.06 -31.62
CA GLY A 306 3.21 22.21 -31.86
C GLY A 306 2.15 22.47 -30.79
N TYR A 307 2.28 21.86 -29.61
CA TYR A 307 1.36 22.01 -28.49
C TYR A 307 1.96 22.84 -27.36
N GLN A 308 1.12 23.25 -26.41
CA GLN A 308 1.50 23.87 -25.16
C GLN A 308 1.49 22.83 -24.03
N GLY A 309 2.28 23.08 -23.00
CA GLY A 309 2.33 22.27 -21.79
C GLY A 309 1.84 23.03 -20.55
N ALA A 310 1.30 22.29 -19.59
CA ALA A 310 0.94 22.83 -18.27
C ALA A 310 1.56 21.98 -17.15
N LEU A 311 2.08 22.62 -16.11
CA LEU A 311 2.56 21.96 -14.88
C LEU A 311 1.84 22.55 -13.67
N MET A 312 0.98 21.74 -13.04
CA MET A 312 0.24 22.09 -11.84
C MET A 312 0.93 21.58 -10.57
N VAL A 313 1.04 22.45 -9.57
CA VAL A 313 1.85 22.26 -8.38
C VAL A 313 1.12 22.79 -7.13
N PRO A 314 1.22 22.18 -5.93
CA PRO A 314 0.28 22.49 -4.84
C PRO A 314 0.47 23.87 -4.19
N THR A 315 1.69 24.43 -4.17
CA THR A 315 2.01 25.69 -3.47
C THR A 315 2.71 26.70 -4.39
N GLU A 316 2.62 27.99 -4.05
CA GLU A 316 3.26 29.05 -4.84
C GLU A 316 4.78 28.91 -4.87
N ILE A 317 5.41 28.60 -3.72
CA ILE A 317 6.87 28.41 -3.66
C ILE A 317 7.32 27.27 -4.57
N LEU A 318 6.62 26.14 -4.57
CA LEU A 318 6.97 25.05 -5.46
C LEU A 318 6.78 25.42 -6.94
N ALA A 319 5.73 26.19 -7.25
CA ALA A 319 5.51 26.67 -8.62
C ALA A 319 6.63 27.62 -9.06
N GLU A 320 7.10 28.52 -8.18
CA GLU A 320 8.27 29.38 -8.43
C GLU A 320 9.55 28.55 -8.63
N GLN A 321 9.79 27.55 -7.78
CA GLN A 321 10.97 26.67 -7.91
C GLN A 321 10.98 25.89 -9.22
N HIS A 322 9.84 25.30 -9.59
CA HIS A 322 9.69 24.61 -10.87
C HIS A 322 9.83 25.60 -12.04
N ALA A 323 9.25 26.80 -11.95
CA ALA A 323 9.42 27.82 -12.99
C ALA A 323 10.88 28.20 -13.22
N ASN A 324 11.63 28.49 -12.16
CA ASN A 324 13.05 28.80 -12.28
C ASN A 324 13.84 27.61 -12.86
N SER A 325 13.62 26.41 -12.33
CA SER A 325 14.35 25.21 -12.76
C SER A 325 14.05 24.81 -14.21
N LEU A 326 12.78 24.92 -14.65
CA LEU A 326 12.39 24.62 -16.02
C LEU A 326 12.84 25.73 -16.97
N SER A 327 12.79 27.01 -16.57
CA SER A 327 13.35 28.11 -17.36
C SER A 327 14.83 27.91 -17.64
N GLU A 328 15.63 27.57 -16.62
CA GLU A 328 17.08 27.31 -16.78
C GLU A 328 17.37 26.18 -17.78
N LEU A 329 16.49 25.18 -17.87
CA LEU A 329 16.64 24.06 -18.80
C LEU A 329 16.09 24.37 -20.20
N LEU A 330 14.96 25.08 -20.30
CA LEU A 330 14.17 25.17 -21.54
C LEU A 330 14.32 26.49 -22.30
N GLU A 331 14.67 27.60 -21.64
CA GLU A 331 14.96 28.87 -22.33
C GLU A 331 16.16 28.77 -23.29
N PRO A 332 17.26 28.05 -22.97
CA PRO A 332 18.39 27.87 -23.90
C PRO A 332 18.02 27.19 -25.23
N VAL A 333 16.96 26.38 -25.23
CA VAL A 333 16.40 25.72 -26.43
C VAL A 333 15.24 26.51 -27.06
N GLY A 334 15.01 27.74 -26.61
CA GLY A 334 14.11 28.71 -27.22
C GLY A 334 12.66 28.65 -26.75
N LEU A 335 12.36 27.98 -25.63
CA LEU A 335 10.99 27.87 -25.11
C LEU A 335 10.67 28.98 -24.11
N SER A 336 9.42 29.45 -24.17
CA SER A 336 8.82 30.44 -23.29
C SER A 336 8.12 29.76 -22.11
N VAL A 337 8.67 29.92 -20.91
CA VAL A 337 8.11 29.40 -19.65
C VAL A 337 7.48 30.55 -18.85
N ALA A 338 6.24 30.38 -18.41
CA ALA A 338 5.54 31.39 -17.62
C ALA A 338 4.98 30.82 -16.30
N LEU A 339 4.87 31.69 -15.29
CA LEU A 339 4.34 31.37 -13.97
C LEU A 339 2.98 32.03 -13.73
N LEU A 340 2.00 31.25 -13.30
CA LEU A 340 0.67 31.71 -12.87
C LEU A 340 0.32 31.19 -11.47
N THR A 341 0.36 32.09 -10.50
CA THR A 341 -0.02 31.84 -9.10
C THR A 341 -1.19 32.74 -8.68
N SER A 342 -1.74 32.54 -7.48
CA SER A 342 -2.80 33.41 -6.92
C SER A 342 -2.31 34.83 -6.62
N SER A 343 -1.02 35.02 -6.43
CA SER A 343 -0.37 36.33 -6.26
C SER A 343 -0.29 37.16 -7.57
N VAL A 344 -0.36 36.54 -8.76
CA VAL A 344 -0.35 37.27 -10.04
C VAL A 344 -1.74 37.88 -10.33
N LYS A 345 -1.86 39.20 -10.14
CA LYS A 345 -3.13 39.95 -10.26
C LYS A 345 -3.07 41.12 -11.26
N GLY A 346 -4.25 41.65 -11.60
CA GLY A 346 -4.41 42.90 -12.36
C GLY A 346 -3.91 42.83 -13.81
N LYS A 347 -3.22 43.88 -14.27
CA LYS A 347 -2.75 44.02 -15.66
C LYS A 347 -1.78 42.91 -16.08
N ARG A 348 -0.91 42.46 -15.16
CA ARG A 348 0.08 41.39 -15.41
C ARG A 348 -0.60 40.06 -15.73
N ARG A 349 -1.66 39.71 -14.99
CA ARG A 349 -2.46 38.51 -15.25
C ARG A 349 -3.12 38.57 -16.63
N ARG A 350 -3.80 39.68 -16.96
CA ARG A 350 -4.48 39.82 -18.26
C ARG A 350 -3.52 39.64 -19.43
N LEU A 351 -2.37 40.32 -19.40
CA LEU A 351 -1.36 40.21 -20.46
C LEU A 351 -0.83 38.76 -20.58
N LEU A 352 -0.60 38.08 -19.46
CA LEU A 352 -0.15 36.68 -19.48
C LEU A 352 -1.19 35.76 -20.11
N LEU A 353 -2.47 35.94 -19.78
CA LEU A 353 -3.56 35.13 -20.35
C LEU A 353 -3.80 35.41 -21.84
N GLU A 354 -3.62 36.66 -22.29
CA GLU A 354 -3.64 37.02 -23.71
C GLU A 354 -2.51 36.28 -24.46
N LYS A 355 -1.28 36.37 -23.97
CA LYS A 355 -0.13 35.65 -24.54
C LYS A 355 -0.31 34.13 -24.57
N LEU A 356 -0.91 33.57 -23.52
CA LEU A 356 -1.21 32.13 -23.43
C LEU A 356 -2.17 31.71 -24.54
N LYS A 357 -3.23 32.50 -24.74
CA LYS A 357 -4.26 32.27 -25.75
C LYS A 357 -3.72 32.43 -27.17
N ASP A 358 -2.79 33.35 -27.38
CA ASP A 358 -2.16 33.59 -28.69
C ASP A 358 -1.09 32.54 -29.03
N GLY A 359 -0.62 31.80 -28.03
CA GLY A 359 0.39 30.75 -28.15
C GLY A 359 1.84 31.25 -28.03
N GLU A 360 2.06 32.43 -27.43
CA GLU A 360 3.40 32.96 -27.15
C GLU A 360 4.06 32.32 -25.90
N ILE A 361 3.28 31.59 -25.11
CA ILE A 361 3.75 30.85 -23.93
C ILE A 361 3.70 29.38 -24.26
N ASP A 362 4.85 28.72 -24.29
CA ASP A 362 4.93 27.29 -24.60
C ASP A 362 4.54 26.44 -23.38
N ILE A 363 4.99 26.86 -22.20
CA ILE A 363 4.79 26.11 -20.95
C ILE A 363 4.27 27.05 -19.86
N LEU A 364 3.15 26.68 -19.26
CA LEU A 364 2.57 27.40 -18.12
C LEU A 364 2.67 26.58 -16.84
N ILE A 365 3.36 27.13 -15.84
CA ILE A 365 3.53 26.53 -14.52
C ILE A 365 2.66 27.29 -13.54
N GLY A 366 1.97 26.60 -12.64
CA GLY A 366 1.11 27.29 -11.70
C GLY A 366 0.48 26.42 -10.64
N THR A 367 -0.24 27.09 -9.75
CA THR A 367 -1.02 26.43 -8.70
C THR A 367 -2.43 26.13 -9.19
N HIS A 368 -3.38 26.01 -8.27
CA HIS A 368 -4.83 25.99 -8.54
C HIS A 368 -5.31 27.20 -9.38
N ALA A 369 -4.48 28.22 -9.60
CA ALA A 369 -4.77 29.28 -10.56
C ALA A 369 -4.94 28.77 -12.01
N LEU A 370 -4.30 27.65 -12.39
CA LEU A 370 -4.39 27.08 -13.75
C LEU A 370 -5.79 26.56 -14.12
N ILE A 371 -6.59 26.16 -13.11
CA ILE A 371 -7.93 25.60 -13.32
C ILE A 371 -9.03 26.65 -13.32
N GLN A 372 -8.69 27.94 -13.21
CA GLN A 372 -9.66 29.03 -13.27
C GLN A 372 -10.24 29.18 -14.68
N GLU A 373 -11.50 29.58 -14.80
CA GLU A 373 -12.24 29.62 -16.08
C GLU A 373 -11.57 30.50 -17.14
N ASP A 374 -10.93 31.59 -16.74
CA ASP A 374 -10.27 32.57 -17.60
C ASP A 374 -8.96 32.08 -18.24
N VAL A 375 -8.39 30.97 -17.76
CA VAL A 375 -7.18 30.37 -18.34
C VAL A 375 -7.54 29.58 -19.60
N GLN A 376 -7.13 30.08 -20.76
CA GLN A 376 -7.39 29.47 -22.07
C GLN A 376 -6.07 29.25 -22.80
N PHE A 377 -5.78 27.99 -23.13
CA PHE A 377 -4.66 27.62 -23.99
C PHE A 377 -5.10 27.67 -25.45
N LYS A 378 -4.15 27.90 -26.36
CA LYS A 378 -4.37 27.76 -27.79
C LYS A 378 -4.47 26.28 -28.19
N HIS A 379 -3.48 25.49 -27.79
CA HIS A 379 -3.40 24.04 -28.07
C HIS A 379 -2.71 23.30 -26.92
N LEU A 380 -3.42 22.99 -25.84
CA LEU A 380 -2.84 22.23 -24.72
C LEU A 380 -2.70 20.75 -25.08
N GLY A 381 -1.47 20.23 -25.11
CA GLY A 381 -1.16 18.84 -25.46
C GLY A 381 -0.74 17.96 -24.28
N LEU A 382 -0.12 18.52 -23.25
CA LEU A 382 0.34 17.77 -22.08
C LEU A 382 0.06 18.52 -20.77
N VAL A 383 -0.51 17.80 -19.81
CA VAL A 383 -0.74 18.26 -18.44
C VAL A 383 0.08 17.42 -17.48
N VAL A 384 0.96 18.07 -16.73
CA VAL A 384 1.73 17.46 -15.65
C VAL A 384 1.16 17.94 -14.30
N THR A 385 0.94 17.03 -13.36
CA THR A 385 0.53 17.37 -11.99
C THR A 385 1.50 16.77 -10.99
N ASP A 386 2.21 17.61 -10.24
CA ASP A 386 3.14 17.19 -9.19
C ASP A 386 2.43 17.05 -7.83
N GLU A 387 2.87 16.11 -7.00
CA GLU A 387 2.23 15.76 -5.72
C GLU A 387 0.71 15.59 -5.81
N GLN A 388 0.27 14.75 -6.76
CA GLN A 388 -1.15 14.62 -7.13
C GLN A 388 -2.12 14.35 -5.96
N HIS A 389 -1.65 13.72 -4.89
CA HIS A 389 -2.47 13.38 -3.72
C HIS A 389 -2.99 14.60 -2.97
N ARG A 390 -2.44 15.80 -3.23
CA ARG A 390 -2.91 17.07 -2.66
C ARG A 390 -4.07 17.70 -3.44
N PHE A 391 -4.41 17.16 -4.61
CA PHE A 391 -5.45 17.71 -5.48
C PHE A 391 -6.71 16.84 -5.49
N GLY A 392 -7.87 17.50 -5.42
CA GLY A 392 -9.16 16.81 -5.52
C GLY A 392 -9.37 16.21 -6.92
N VAL A 393 -10.23 15.18 -7.02
CA VAL A 393 -10.62 14.55 -8.30
C VAL A 393 -11.15 15.59 -9.29
N ASN A 394 -12.00 16.52 -8.84
CA ASN A 394 -12.56 17.56 -9.68
C ASN A 394 -11.52 18.55 -10.22
N GLN A 395 -10.50 18.91 -9.43
CA GLN A 395 -9.45 19.84 -9.87
C GLN A 395 -8.64 19.25 -11.03
N ARG A 396 -8.29 17.95 -10.92
CA ARG A 396 -7.60 17.21 -11.98
C ARG A 396 -8.44 17.10 -13.25
N ARG A 397 -9.76 16.91 -13.11
CA ARG A 397 -10.70 16.87 -14.23
C ARG A 397 -10.79 18.21 -14.96
N VAL A 398 -10.93 19.33 -14.24
CA VAL A 398 -11.04 20.66 -14.85
C VAL A 398 -9.80 21.01 -15.67
N LEU A 399 -8.59 20.69 -15.17
CA LEU A 399 -7.36 20.95 -15.94
C LEU A 399 -7.29 20.12 -17.22
N ARG A 400 -7.78 18.87 -17.18
CA ARG A 400 -7.88 18.02 -18.38
C ARG A 400 -8.88 18.56 -19.41
N GLU A 401 -9.98 19.15 -18.95
CA GLU A 401 -11.01 19.74 -19.82
C GLU A 401 -10.58 21.07 -20.46
N LYS A 402 -9.41 21.62 -20.12
CA LYS A 402 -8.84 22.83 -20.75
C LYS A 402 -8.26 22.60 -22.16
N GLY A 403 -8.05 21.33 -22.55
CA GLY A 403 -7.58 20.96 -23.88
C GLY A 403 -8.49 19.90 -24.52
N GLU A 404 -8.33 19.68 -25.81
CA GLU A 404 -9.00 18.60 -26.53
C GLU A 404 -8.27 17.28 -26.29
N SER A 405 -8.60 16.60 -25.19
CA SER A 405 -7.97 15.33 -24.77
C SER A 405 -6.43 15.41 -24.61
N PRO A 406 -5.89 16.33 -23.78
CA PRO A 406 -4.45 16.39 -23.54
C PRO A 406 -3.97 15.12 -22.83
N ASP A 407 -2.72 14.77 -23.09
CA ASP A 407 -2.01 13.73 -22.35
C ASP A 407 -1.82 14.14 -20.88
N VAL A 408 -1.87 13.16 -19.97
CA VAL A 408 -1.85 13.41 -18.52
C VAL A 408 -0.72 12.63 -17.86
N LEU A 409 0.16 13.36 -17.17
CA LEU A 409 1.26 12.83 -16.38
C LEU A 409 1.15 13.28 -14.92
N PHE A 410 0.92 12.34 -14.01
CA PHE A 410 0.96 12.58 -12.57
C PHE A 410 2.36 12.27 -12.04
N MET A 411 2.85 13.06 -11.08
CA MET A 411 4.09 12.77 -10.37
C MET A 411 3.83 12.59 -8.88
N THR A 412 4.58 11.67 -8.26
CA THR A 412 4.56 11.52 -6.81
C THR A 412 5.94 11.18 -6.26
N ALA A 413 6.25 11.77 -5.11
CA ALA A 413 7.46 11.48 -4.37
C ALA A 413 7.33 10.31 -3.40
N THR A 414 6.10 9.89 -3.04
CA THR A 414 5.89 8.72 -2.19
C THR A 414 6.09 7.44 -2.98
N PRO A 415 7.15 6.66 -2.69
CA PRO A 415 7.31 5.37 -3.33
C PRO A 415 6.23 4.44 -2.78
N ILE A 416 5.28 4.04 -3.61
CA ILE A 416 4.31 2.98 -3.35
C ILE A 416 4.78 1.73 -4.10
N PRO A 417 4.77 0.53 -3.50
CA PRO A 417 5.08 -0.69 -4.24
C PRO A 417 4.30 -0.75 -5.56
N ARG A 418 4.97 -1.04 -6.68
CA ARG A 418 4.39 -0.93 -8.04
C ARG A 418 3.05 -1.65 -8.17
N THR A 419 2.97 -2.84 -7.57
CA THR A 419 1.79 -3.70 -7.57
C THR A 419 0.60 -3.07 -6.85
N LEU A 420 0.85 -2.38 -5.74
CA LEU A 420 -0.18 -1.64 -5.00
C LEU A 420 -0.57 -0.38 -5.74
N ALA A 421 0.40 0.35 -6.31
CA ALA A 421 0.11 1.54 -7.10
C ALA A 421 -0.82 1.20 -8.28
N ILE A 422 -0.53 0.14 -9.03
CA ILE A 422 -1.36 -0.30 -10.17
C ILE A 422 -2.77 -0.72 -9.72
N THR A 423 -2.89 -1.37 -8.57
CA THR A 423 -4.18 -1.82 -8.05
C THR A 423 -5.02 -0.65 -7.51
N VAL A 424 -4.41 0.20 -6.67
CA VAL A 424 -5.08 1.36 -6.05
C VAL A 424 -5.43 2.42 -7.08
N PHE A 425 -4.54 2.64 -8.04
CA PHE A 425 -4.71 3.66 -9.07
C PHE A 425 -5.23 3.09 -10.38
N GLY A 426 -5.75 1.84 -10.37
CA GLY A 426 -6.58 1.16 -11.36
C GLY A 426 -6.46 1.60 -12.82
N GLU A 427 -6.93 2.80 -13.13
CA GLU A 427 -7.00 3.45 -14.45
C GLU A 427 -5.66 4.03 -14.98
N MET A 428 -4.57 4.06 -14.18
CA MET A 428 -3.31 4.72 -14.54
C MET A 428 -2.16 3.74 -14.87
N ASP A 429 -1.43 4.01 -15.95
CA ASP A 429 -0.14 3.37 -16.24
C ASP A 429 0.93 3.88 -15.26
N VAL A 430 1.78 3.00 -14.74
CA VAL A 430 2.77 3.36 -13.70
C VAL A 430 4.19 3.22 -14.23
N SER A 431 4.93 4.33 -14.25
CA SER A 431 6.37 4.39 -14.51
C SER A 431 7.12 4.57 -13.21
N ILE A 432 8.19 3.80 -13.00
CA ILE A 432 9.02 3.89 -11.80
C ILE A 432 10.45 4.29 -12.18
N ILE A 433 10.97 5.31 -11.49
CA ILE A 433 12.39 5.63 -11.41
C ILE A 433 12.96 5.03 -10.13
N ASP A 434 13.57 3.86 -10.27
CA ASP A 434 14.20 3.02 -9.23
C ASP A 434 15.71 3.26 -9.08
N GLN A 435 16.27 4.25 -9.79
CA GLN A 435 17.69 4.60 -9.73
C GLN A 435 17.87 6.07 -9.33
N MET A 436 18.78 6.31 -8.39
CA MET A 436 19.21 7.67 -8.03
C MET A 436 20.28 8.19 -9.01
N PRO A 437 20.34 9.50 -9.30
CA PRO A 437 21.42 10.10 -10.07
C PRO A 437 22.80 9.88 -9.45
N ALA A 438 23.83 9.77 -10.29
CA ALA A 438 25.22 9.62 -9.84
C ALA A 438 25.71 10.87 -9.07
N GLY A 439 26.55 10.66 -8.04
CA GLY A 439 27.14 11.74 -7.24
C GLY A 439 26.35 12.14 -5.98
N ARG A 440 25.13 11.64 -5.79
CA ARG A 440 24.36 11.89 -4.57
C ARG A 440 24.90 11.07 -3.39
N LYS A 441 25.24 11.74 -2.31
CA LYS A 441 25.66 11.08 -1.06
C LYS A 441 24.44 10.53 -0.32
N ALA A 442 24.56 9.31 0.20
CA ALA A 442 23.52 8.70 1.03
C ALA A 442 23.39 9.49 2.34
N ILE A 443 22.16 9.60 2.86
CA ILE A 443 21.91 10.29 4.12
C ILE A 443 22.25 9.33 5.26
N GLU A 444 23.15 9.76 6.15
CA GLU A 444 23.49 8.98 7.33
C GLU A 444 22.36 9.14 8.36
N THR A 445 21.65 8.05 8.61
CA THR A 445 20.47 8.04 9.49
C THR A 445 20.81 7.34 10.81
N TYR A 446 20.61 8.04 11.93
CA TYR A 446 20.90 7.53 13.27
C TYR A 446 19.66 7.58 14.15
N TRP A 447 19.45 6.53 14.95
CA TRP A 447 18.44 6.51 16.00
C TRP A 447 19.08 6.88 17.35
N ALA A 448 18.52 7.87 18.01
CA ALA A 448 18.94 8.37 19.31
C ALA A 448 17.76 8.39 20.30
N LYS A 449 18.08 8.25 21.58
CA LYS A 449 17.13 8.36 22.70
C LYS A 449 17.03 9.79 23.20
N ALA A 450 16.02 10.09 24.02
CA ALA A 450 15.77 11.46 24.49
C ALA A 450 16.91 12.00 25.35
N ASP A 451 17.57 11.15 26.12
CA ASP A 451 18.75 11.49 26.95
C ASP A 451 19.97 11.92 26.13
N MET A 452 20.03 11.57 24.84
CA MET A 452 21.12 11.95 23.93
C MET A 452 20.90 13.30 23.24
N LEU A 453 19.81 14.02 23.54
CA LEU A 453 19.47 15.28 22.87
C LEU A 453 20.62 16.30 22.91
N SER A 454 21.31 16.45 24.05
CA SER A 454 22.45 17.37 24.16
C SER A 454 23.57 17.04 23.17
N ARG A 455 23.89 15.75 22.99
CA ARG A 455 24.89 15.28 22.02
C ARG A 455 24.44 15.52 20.58
N VAL A 456 23.15 15.37 20.29
CA VAL A 456 22.58 15.65 18.97
C VAL A 456 22.66 17.15 18.66
N LEU A 457 22.36 18.02 19.62
CA LEU A 457 22.49 19.47 19.45
C LEU A 457 23.94 19.90 19.23
N SER A 458 24.89 19.33 19.97
CA SER A 458 26.33 19.56 19.71
C SER A 458 26.80 19.06 18.34
N PHE A 459 26.12 18.06 17.77
CA PHE A 459 26.40 17.62 16.40
C PHE A 459 25.79 18.59 15.38
N MET A 460 24.58 19.08 15.63
CA MET A 460 23.94 20.11 14.82
C MET A 460 24.79 21.39 14.79
N ASP A 461 25.34 21.83 15.93
CA ASP A 461 26.25 22.99 16.02
C ASP A 461 27.39 22.91 15.00
N LYS A 462 28.02 21.73 14.84
CA LYS A 462 29.12 21.55 13.88
C LYS A 462 28.70 21.80 12.44
N GLU A 463 27.47 21.44 12.08
CA GLU A 463 26.95 21.69 10.73
C GLU A 463 26.59 23.16 10.55
N LEU A 464 25.95 23.77 11.56
CA LEU A 464 25.59 25.19 11.54
C LEU A 464 26.82 26.10 11.51
N ASP A 465 27.90 25.75 12.22
CA ASP A 465 29.21 26.44 12.20
C ASP A 465 29.85 26.47 10.80
N GLN A 466 29.50 25.50 9.95
CA GLN A 466 29.92 25.46 8.54
C GLN A 466 29.02 26.32 7.63
N GLY A 467 28.10 27.10 8.20
CA GLY A 467 27.15 27.94 7.47
C GLY A 467 25.94 27.20 6.90
N ARG A 468 25.73 25.95 7.33
CA ARG A 468 24.64 25.07 6.87
C ARG A 468 23.38 25.27 7.69
N GLN A 469 22.31 24.58 7.29
CA GLN A 469 20.99 24.73 7.90
C GLN A 469 20.44 23.39 8.41
N ALA A 470 19.53 23.48 9.39
CA ALA A 470 18.93 22.32 10.04
C ALA A 470 17.40 22.39 10.08
N TYR A 471 16.75 21.25 9.86
CA TYR A 471 15.34 21.03 10.12
C TYR A 471 15.14 20.32 11.47
N VAL A 472 14.14 20.76 12.22
CA VAL A 472 13.69 20.15 13.46
C VAL A 472 12.20 19.86 13.37
N ILE A 473 11.82 18.59 13.28
CA ILE A 473 10.45 18.17 13.00
C ILE A 473 9.78 17.60 14.24
N CYS A 474 8.58 18.10 14.53
CA CYS A 474 7.72 17.63 15.62
C CYS A 474 6.50 16.87 15.07
N PRO A 475 6.07 15.78 15.73
CA PRO A 475 4.90 15.02 15.31
C PRO A 475 3.60 15.80 15.52
N LEU A 476 2.59 15.45 14.72
CA LEU A 476 1.19 15.77 15.00
C LEU A 476 0.61 14.65 15.88
N ILE A 477 -0.23 15.01 16.84
CA ILE A 477 -1.01 14.12 17.70
C ILE A 477 -2.44 14.14 17.15
N GLU A 478 -2.85 13.01 16.57
CA GLU A 478 -4.12 12.84 15.84
C GLU A 478 -5.39 13.21 16.65
N GLU A 479 -5.29 13.34 17.97
CA GLU A 479 -6.42 13.61 18.86
C GLU A 479 -6.66 15.11 19.16
N SER A 480 -5.75 16.04 18.81
CA SER A 480 -5.97 17.49 19.06
C SER A 480 -4.96 18.42 18.36
N ASP A 481 -5.44 19.17 17.36
CA ASP A 481 -4.69 20.26 16.72
C ASP A 481 -4.13 21.31 17.71
N LYS A 482 -4.71 21.43 18.91
CA LYS A 482 -4.23 22.38 19.93
C LYS A 482 -2.96 21.90 20.64
N LEU A 483 -2.82 20.59 20.84
CA LEU A 483 -1.63 20.01 21.48
C LEU A 483 -0.43 20.05 20.51
N ASP A 484 -0.67 19.91 19.22
CA ASP A 484 0.36 19.88 18.17
C ASP A 484 1.12 21.19 18.04
N VAL A 485 0.37 22.29 18.03
CA VAL A 485 0.95 23.63 17.97
C VAL A 485 1.74 23.92 19.25
N GLN A 486 1.27 23.44 20.40
CA GLN A 486 1.98 23.60 21.67
C GLN A 486 3.33 22.87 21.66
N ASN A 487 3.37 21.61 21.21
CA ASN A 487 4.62 20.85 21.12
C ASN A 487 5.65 21.52 20.20
N ALA A 488 5.22 22.01 19.03
CA ALA A 488 6.11 22.73 18.12
C ALA A 488 6.61 24.05 18.72
N ILE A 489 5.77 24.78 19.45
CA ILE A 489 6.14 26.01 20.15
C ILE A 489 7.13 25.71 21.29
N ASP A 490 6.93 24.64 22.05
CA ASP A 490 7.79 24.27 23.17
C ASP A 490 9.20 23.90 22.66
N VAL A 491 9.29 23.07 21.61
CA VAL A 491 10.55 22.76 20.95
C VAL A 491 11.18 24.01 20.34
N TYR A 492 10.39 24.89 19.73
CA TYR A 492 10.87 26.17 19.22
C TYR A 492 11.50 27.04 20.30
N ASN A 493 10.83 27.21 21.44
CA ASN A 493 11.37 27.95 22.58
C ASN A 493 12.65 27.32 23.13
N GLN A 494 12.71 25.98 23.17
CA GLN A 494 13.92 25.26 23.56
C GLN A 494 15.09 25.52 22.61
N MET A 495 14.84 25.47 21.30
CA MET A 495 15.87 25.76 20.28
C MET A 495 16.28 27.24 20.29
N LEU A 496 15.33 28.16 20.45
CA LEU A 496 15.58 29.59 20.55
C LEU A 496 16.51 29.89 21.73
N HIS A 497 16.25 29.28 22.89
CA HIS A 497 17.09 29.45 24.07
C HIS A 497 18.48 28.80 23.91
N TYR A 498 18.56 27.60 23.32
CA TYR A 498 19.85 26.92 23.10
C TYR A 498 20.75 27.67 22.10
N PHE A 499 20.17 28.21 21.03
CA PHE A 499 20.90 28.91 19.95
C PHE A 499 20.96 30.42 20.11
N GLU A 500 20.52 30.94 21.26
CA GLU A 500 20.45 32.38 21.54
C GLU A 500 21.78 33.08 21.24
N GLY A 501 21.73 34.13 20.41
CA GLY A 501 22.89 34.91 19.98
C GLY A 501 23.83 34.22 18.99
N ARG A 502 23.57 32.98 18.57
CA ARG A 502 24.42 32.21 17.63
C ARG A 502 23.74 32.00 16.27
N TYR A 503 22.46 31.61 16.27
CA TYR A 503 21.71 31.34 15.04
C TYR A 503 20.26 31.79 15.14
N ASN A 504 19.64 32.06 14.00
CA ASN A 504 18.23 32.40 13.92
C ASN A 504 17.38 31.13 13.75
N VAL A 505 16.37 31.00 14.61
CA VAL A 505 15.42 29.88 14.61
C VAL A 505 14.08 30.37 14.07
N GLY A 506 13.49 29.63 13.13
CA GLY A 506 12.13 29.84 12.64
C GLY A 506 11.14 28.80 13.17
N LEU A 507 9.86 29.15 13.18
CA LEU A 507 8.76 28.24 13.52
C LEU A 507 7.77 28.16 12.35
N MET A 508 7.38 26.94 11.96
CA MET A 508 6.31 26.71 10.99
C MET A 508 5.35 25.62 11.44
N HIS A 509 4.05 25.90 11.49
CA HIS A 509 3.03 24.91 11.86
C HIS A 509 1.75 25.05 11.05
N GLY A 510 0.87 24.04 11.12
CA GLY A 510 -0.36 23.95 10.31
C GLY A 510 -1.29 25.16 10.41
N ARG A 511 -1.34 25.84 11.57
CA ARG A 511 -2.20 27.01 11.80
C ARG A 511 -1.72 28.34 11.24
N LEU A 512 -0.48 28.44 10.77
CA LEU A 512 0.00 29.69 10.15
C LEU A 512 -0.77 29.95 8.86
N HIS A 513 -1.03 31.22 8.57
CA HIS A 513 -1.63 31.60 7.30
C HIS A 513 -0.70 31.17 6.15
N PRO A 514 -1.20 30.77 4.97
CA PRO A 514 -0.35 30.39 3.83
C PRO A 514 0.74 31.42 3.51
N ASP A 515 0.42 32.72 3.55
CA ASP A 515 1.40 33.80 3.30
C ASP A 515 2.54 33.84 4.34
N GLU A 516 2.24 33.51 5.60
CA GLU A 516 3.24 33.46 6.68
C GLU A 516 4.15 32.24 6.52
N LYS A 517 3.58 31.08 6.20
CA LYS A 517 4.35 29.86 5.89
C LYS A 517 5.32 30.13 4.74
N ASP A 518 4.83 30.78 3.69
CA ASP A 518 5.65 31.12 2.54
C ASP A 518 6.75 32.11 2.91
N GLY A 519 6.45 33.09 3.77
CA GLY A 519 7.44 34.02 4.33
C GLY A 519 8.58 33.32 5.05
N VAL A 520 8.25 32.46 6.03
CA VAL A 520 9.24 31.69 6.81
C VAL A 520 10.08 30.80 5.90
N MET A 521 9.47 30.13 4.93
CA MET A 521 10.19 29.26 3.99
C MET A 521 11.11 30.04 3.05
N ARG A 522 10.75 31.26 2.62
CA ARG A 522 11.65 32.14 1.85
C ARG A 522 12.85 32.56 2.69
N GLU A 523 12.64 32.93 3.96
CA GLU A 523 13.73 33.31 4.85
C GLU A 523 14.68 32.14 5.14
N PHE A 524 14.13 30.94 5.33
CA PHE A 524 14.91 29.73 5.47
C PHE A 524 15.67 29.41 4.18
N SER A 525 15.01 29.39 3.01
CA SER A 525 15.70 29.14 1.73
C SER A 525 16.80 30.17 1.41
N ALA A 526 16.68 31.40 1.90
CA ALA A 526 17.68 32.46 1.74
C ALA A 526 18.78 32.44 2.83
N ASN A 527 18.83 31.40 3.65
CA ASN A 527 19.77 31.23 4.78
C ASN A 527 19.74 32.38 5.81
N ARG A 528 18.59 33.07 5.95
CA ARG A 528 18.38 34.05 7.03
C ARG A 528 18.02 33.36 8.35
N LEU A 529 17.33 32.23 8.25
CA LEU A 529 17.05 31.30 9.35
C LEU A 529 17.94 30.06 9.17
N GLN A 530 18.73 29.71 10.17
CA GLN A 530 19.61 28.54 10.09
C GLN A 530 18.92 27.28 10.62
N VAL A 531 17.96 27.43 11.54
CA VAL A 531 17.21 26.30 12.10
C VAL A 531 15.71 26.53 11.86
N LEU A 532 15.02 25.55 11.29
CA LEU A 532 13.56 25.59 11.13
C LEU A 532 12.89 24.51 11.96
N VAL A 533 12.14 24.93 12.98
CA VAL A 533 11.27 24.06 13.77
C VAL A 533 9.91 23.98 13.10
N SER A 534 9.45 22.77 12.79
CA SER A 534 8.16 22.60 12.13
C SER A 534 7.44 21.30 12.45
N THR A 535 6.14 21.27 12.18
CA THR A 535 5.39 20.01 12.10
C THR A 535 5.56 19.38 10.71
N THR A 536 4.76 18.37 10.36
CA THR A 536 4.73 17.73 9.03
C THR A 536 4.43 18.69 7.86
N VAL A 537 4.21 19.98 8.09
CA VAL A 537 3.95 20.96 7.03
C VAL A 537 5.17 21.15 6.10
N VAL A 538 6.40 20.88 6.57
CA VAL A 538 7.61 20.87 5.71
C VAL A 538 7.54 19.81 4.61
N GLU A 539 6.64 18.82 4.71
CA GLU A 539 6.42 17.82 3.67
C GLU A 539 6.16 18.43 2.29
N VAL A 540 5.77 19.70 2.18
CA VAL A 540 5.50 20.33 0.88
C VAL A 540 6.76 20.96 0.29
N GLY A 541 7.57 20.12 -0.36
CA GLY A 541 8.18 20.48 -1.63
C GLY A 541 9.47 21.30 -1.68
N VAL A 542 9.69 22.25 -0.78
CA VAL A 542 10.76 23.26 -0.97
C VAL A 542 12.15 22.63 -0.98
N ASN A 543 12.92 22.87 -2.04
CA ASN A 543 14.33 22.48 -2.13
C ASN A 543 15.23 23.49 -1.40
N VAL A 544 15.96 23.05 -0.38
CA VAL A 544 16.98 23.87 0.31
C VAL A 544 18.31 23.09 0.30
N PRO A 545 19.18 23.28 -0.71
CA PRO A 545 20.42 22.51 -0.87
C PRO A 545 21.41 22.66 0.30
N ASN A 546 21.36 23.80 1.00
CA ASN A 546 22.21 24.10 2.16
C ASN A 546 21.73 23.45 3.48
N ALA A 547 20.55 22.82 3.48
CA ALA A 547 20.06 22.08 4.64
C ALA A 547 20.67 20.67 4.67
N THR A 548 21.57 20.44 5.62
CA THR A 548 22.31 19.16 5.74
C THR A 548 21.89 18.35 6.96
N PHE A 549 21.18 18.94 7.91
CA PHE A 549 20.81 18.28 9.17
C PHE A 549 19.30 18.18 9.34
N MET A 550 18.81 16.97 9.63
CA MET A 550 17.41 16.70 9.93
C MET A 550 17.31 16.06 11.32
N MET A 551 16.53 16.65 12.22
CA MET A 551 16.22 16.08 13.53
C MET A 551 14.70 15.87 13.64
N ILE A 552 14.26 14.66 13.96
CA ILE A 552 12.84 14.32 14.08
C ILE A 552 12.57 13.91 15.53
N TYR A 553 11.78 14.68 16.25
CA TYR A 553 11.31 14.36 17.60
C TYR A 553 10.22 13.29 17.56
N ASP A 554 10.16 12.46 18.60
CA ASP A 554 9.14 11.42 18.77
C ASP A 554 8.94 10.61 17.47
N ALA A 555 10.05 10.22 16.84
CA ALA A 555 10.05 9.66 15.48
C ALA A 555 9.22 8.36 15.37
N GLU A 556 9.00 7.66 16.48
CA GLU A 556 8.13 6.47 16.57
C GLU A 556 6.66 6.76 16.26
N ARG A 557 6.21 8.03 16.33
CA ARG A 557 4.84 8.43 16.01
C ARG A 557 4.59 8.54 14.51
N PHE A 558 5.63 8.59 13.69
CA PHE A 558 5.51 8.67 12.24
C PHE A 558 5.53 7.28 11.59
N GLY A 559 4.90 7.17 10.42
CA GLY A 559 5.09 6.03 9.51
C GLY A 559 6.46 6.05 8.85
N LEU A 560 6.95 4.89 8.35
CA LEU A 560 8.22 4.85 7.61
C LEU A 560 8.16 5.72 6.35
N SER A 561 7.03 5.71 5.65
CA SER A 561 6.81 6.53 4.47
C SER A 561 6.90 8.04 4.75
N GLN A 562 6.43 8.51 5.90
CA GLN A 562 6.55 9.91 6.34
C GLN A 562 7.98 10.24 6.75
N LEU A 563 8.61 9.39 7.56
CA LEU A 563 10.02 9.55 7.97
C LEU A 563 10.94 9.62 6.76
N HIS A 564 10.69 8.80 5.73
CA HIS A 564 11.44 8.82 4.48
C HIS A 564 11.28 10.14 3.72
N GLN A 565 10.05 10.65 3.58
CA GLN A 565 9.81 11.95 2.94
C GLN A 565 10.49 13.09 3.69
N LEU A 566 10.43 13.08 5.02
CA LEU A 566 11.10 14.06 5.87
C LEU A 566 12.62 13.95 5.70
N ARG A 567 13.19 12.75 5.79
CA ARG A 567 14.62 12.50 5.53
C ARG A 567 15.05 13.05 4.16
N GLY A 568 14.24 12.84 3.12
CA GLY A 568 14.51 13.34 1.76
C GLY A 568 14.49 14.87 1.59
N ARG A 569 14.17 15.64 2.64
CA ARG A 569 14.27 17.10 2.67
C ARG A 569 15.71 17.59 2.85
N VAL A 570 16.62 16.74 3.32
CA VAL A 570 18.07 16.99 3.35
C VAL A 570 18.80 16.14 2.31
N GLY A 571 20.10 16.36 2.09
CA GLY A 571 20.89 15.61 1.11
C GLY A 571 20.61 16.00 -0.34
N ARG A 572 20.34 17.29 -0.57
CA ARG A 572 20.10 17.89 -1.90
C ARG A 572 21.29 18.70 -2.44
N GLY A 573 22.28 19.01 -1.60
CA GLY A 573 23.54 19.63 -1.99
C GLY A 573 24.70 18.63 -2.08
N GLU A 574 25.92 19.14 -2.23
CA GLU A 574 27.15 18.33 -2.34
C GLU A 574 27.68 17.81 -0.98
N HIS A 575 27.15 18.38 0.11
CA HIS A 575 27.57 18.08 1.47
C HIS A 575 26.94 16.80 2.01
N GLN A 576 27.68 16.10 2.87
CA GLN A 576 27.14 14.96 3.61
C GLN A 576 25.98 15.45 4.48
N SER A 577 24.87 14.70 4.48
CA SER A 577 23.68 15.04 5.24
C SER A 577 23.35 13.97 6.27
N TYR A 578 22.72 14.39 7.34
CA TYR A 578 22.45 13.57 8.52
C TYR A 578 20.97 13.65 8.90
N CYS A 579 20.40 12.51 9.28
CA CYS A 579 19.05 12.41 9.79
C CYS A 579 19.05 11.72 11.16
N ILE A 580 18.60 12.42 12.19
CA ILE A 580 18.56 11.92 13.56
C ILE A 580 17.10 11.69 13.97
N LEU A 581 16.77 10.45 14.28
CA LEU A 581 15.48 10.02 14.79
C LEU A 581 15.57 10.01 16.33
N LEU A 582 14.96 10.99 16.99
CA LEU A 582 14.83 11.01 18.45
C LEU A 582 13.56 10.24 18.83
N ALA A 583 13.71 9.06 19.40
CA ALA A 583 12.58 8.17 19.67
C ALA A 583 12.84 7.19 20.83
N GLU A 584 11.81 6.91 21.63
CA GLU A 584 11.83 5.89 22.70
C GLU A 584 10.63 4.93 22.58
N PRO A 585 10.55 4.14 21.48
CA PRO A 585 9.44 3.24 21.22
C PRO A 585 9.30 2.18 22.33
N LYS A 586 8.10 2.09 22.90
CA LYS A 586 7.74 1.09 23.93
C LYS A 586 7.38 -0.28 23.35
N THR A 587 7.02 -0.34 22.07
CA THR A 587 6.58 -1.56 21.38
C THR A 587 7.69 -2.14 20.50
N GLU A 588 7.69 -3.46 20.28
CA GLU A 588 8.65 -4.11 19.37
C GLU A 588 8.49 -3.62 17.93
N VAL A 589 7.25 -3.43 17.46
CA VAL A 589 6.95 -2.84 16.14
C VAL A 589 7.57 -1.45 15.99
N GLY A 590 7.51 -0.62 17.05
CA GLY A 590 8.13 0.71 17.03
C GLY A 590 9.66 0.65 16.95
N LYS A 591 10.30 -0.29 17.65
CA LYS A 591 11.75 -0.51 17.57
C LYS A 591 12.18 -1.00 16.20
N GLU A 592 11.45 -1.97 15.65
CA GLU A 592 11.69 -2.52 14.31
C GLU A 592 11.57 -1.43 13.25
N ARG A 593 10.58 -0.54 13.36
CA ARG A 593 10.43 0.64 12.51
C ARG A 593 11.67 1.54 12.53
N MET A 594 12.16 1.92 13.71
CA MET A 594 13.35 2.76 13.83
C MET A 594 14.58 2.08 13.21
N LYS A 595 14.74 0.77 13.45
CA LYS A 595 15.83 -0.01 12.89
C LYS A 595 15.81 -0.01 11.37
N ILE A 596 14.67 -0.33 10.75
CA ILE A 596 14.50 -0.35 9.29
C ILE A 596 14.84 1.01 8.68
N MET A 597 14.40 2.11 9.30
CA MET A 597 14.69 3.46 8.84
C MET A 597 16.20 3.80 8.84
N THR A 598 16.98 3.18 9.72
CA THR A 598 18.44 3.35 9.78
C THR A 598 19.22 2.44 8.82
N GLU A 599 18.64 1.32 8.37
CA GLU A 599 19.32 0.31 7.57
C GLU A 599 19.32 0.60 6.06
N THR A 600 18.30 1.30 5.55
CA THR A 600 18.17 1.56 4.13
C THR A 600 17.83 3.01 3.81
N ASN A 601 18.40 3.49 2.70
CA ASN A 601 18.05 4.78 2.10
C ASN A 601 16.99 4.66 0.99
N ASP A 602 16.66 3.44 0.58
CA ASP A 602 15.73 3.18 -0.52
C ASP A 602 14.28 3.30 -0.04
N GLY A 603 13.58 4.32 -0.56
CA GLY A 603 12.18 4.54 -0.22
C GLY A 603 11.23 3.41 -0.64
N PHE A 604 11.52 2.66 -1.71
CA PHE A 604 10.69 1.52 -2.11
C PHE A 604 10.75 0.40 -1.07
N VAL A 605 11.96 0.06 -0.63
CA VAL A 605 12.18 -0.93 0.43
C VAL A 605 11.51 -0.49 1.74
N LEU A 606 11.60 0.80 2.09
CA LEU A 606 10.94 1.33 3.28
C LEU A 606 9.42 1.22 3.20
N SER A 607 8.81 1.51 2.05
CA SER A 607 7.36 1.41 1.87
C SER A 607 6.87 -0.03 1.87
N GLU A 608 7.63 -0.99 1.34
CA GLU A 608 7.33 -2.41 1.48
C GLU A 608 7.32 -2.84 2.95
N LYS A 609 8.35 -2.42 3.71
CA LYS A 609 8.43 -2.69 5.14
C LYS A 609 7.35 -1.98 5.96
N ASP A 610 6.96 -0.76 5.61
CA ASP A 610 5.86 -0.02 6.26
C ASP A 610 4.55 -0.81 6.13
N LEU A 611 4.32 -1.38 4.95
CA LEU A 611 3.15 -2.19 4.66
C LEU A 611 3.14 -3.51 5.46
N GLU A 612 4.28 -4.21 5.49
CA GLU A 612 4.45 -5.43 6.31
C GLU A 612 4.19 -5.15 7.80
N LEU A 613 4.69 -4.03 8.34
CA LEU A 613 4.54 -3.67 9.75
C LEU A 613 3.13 -3.18 10.13
N ARG A 614 2.44 -2.46 9.24
CA ARG A 614 1.09 -1.92 9.48
C ARG A 614 0.00 -2.98 9.30
N GLY A 615 0.26 -4.00 8.49
CA GLY A 615 -0.74 -4.97 8.09
C GLY A 615 -1.83 -4.38 7.18
N PRO A 616 -2.76 -5.21 6.67
CA PRO A 616 -3.68 -4.86 5.60
C PRO A 616 -4.75 -3.81 5.97
N GLY A 617 -4.94 -3.49 7.26
CA GLY A 617 -6.08 -2.68 7.72
C GLY A 617 -5.92 -1.16 7.61
N ASP A 618 -4.69 -0.63 7.73
CA ASP A 618 -4.46 0.82 7.89
C ASP A 618 -4.08 1.55 6.60
N PHE A 619 -3.40 0.90 5.65
CA PHE A 619 -3.03 1.55 4.39
C PHE A 619 -4.26 1.89 3.52
N PHE A 620 -5.30 1.08 3.62
CA PHE A 620 -6.52 1.22 2.82
C PHE A 620 -7.64 2.00 3.51
N GLY A 621 -7.46 2.37 4.79
CA GLY A 621 -8.49 2.98 5.61
C GLY A 621 -9.77 2.12 5.68
N ARG A 622 -10.76 2.58 6.46
CA ARG A 622 -12.09 1.93 6.46
C ARG A 622 -12.69 1.99 5.07
N LYS A 623 -12.75 0.85 4.38
CA LYS A 623 -13.56 0.60 3.18
C LYS A 623 -13.44 1.74 2.15
N GLN A 624 -12.28 1.89 1.51
CA GLN A 624 -12.27 2.58 0.22
C GLN A 624 -13.15 1.78 -0.75
N SER A 625 -14.19 2.43 -1.26
CA SER A 625 -15.08 1.91 -2.30
C SER A 625 -14.25 1.52 -3.52
N GLY A 626 -14.21 0.23 -3.86
CA GLY A 626 -13.63 -0.25 -5.12
C GLY A 626 -12.58 -1.37 -5.01
N LEU A 627 -11.99 -1.63 -3.84
CA LEU A 627 -11.06 -2.77 -3.69
C LEU A 627 -11.85 -4.08 -3.51
N PRO A 628 -11.54 -5.13 -4.30
CA PRO A 628 -12.23 -6.41 -4.17
C PRO A 628 -11.85 -7.11 -2.86
N GLU A 629 -12.84 -7.78 -2.27
CA GLU A 629 -12.62 -8.67 -1.13
C GLU A 629 -12.16 -10.04 -1.67
N PHE A 630 -10.88 -10.35 -1.51
CA PHE A 630 -10.30 -11.64 -1.86
C PHE A 630 -10.70 -12.70 -0.82
N LYS A 631 -11.04 -13.93 -1.25
CA LYS A 631 -11.46 -14.99 -0.32
C LYS A 631 -10.26 -15.58 0.43
N VAL A 632 -9.09 -15.66 -0.23
CA VAL A 632 -7.88 -16.28 0.31
C VAL A 632 -6.69 -15.33 0.28
N ALA A 633 -6.58 -14.54 -0.78
CA ALA A 633 -5.43 -13.70 -1.03
C ALA A 633 -5.39 -12.48 -0.11
N ASP A 634 -4.19 -12.13 0.34
CA ASP A 634 -3.94 -10.89 1.06
C ASP A 634 -2.93 -10.06 0.25
N MET A 635 -3.36 -8.91 -0.26
CA MET A 635 -2.55 -8.07 -1.12
C MET A 635 -1.21 -7.62 -0.50
N VAL A 636 -1.17 -7.53 0.83
CA VAL A 636 0.02 -7.12 1.58
C VAL A 636 0.92 -8.31 1.81
N HIS A 637 0.39 -9.38 2.43
CA HIS A 637 1.20 -10.54 2.79
C HIS A 637 1.65 -11.35 1.57
N ASP A 638 0.86 -11.36 0.50
CA ASP A 638 1.10 -12.12 -0.72
C ASP A 638 1.56 -11.24 -1.90
N TYR A 639 2.17 -10.07 -1.64
CA TYR A 639 2.55 -9.09 -2.66
C TYR A 639 3.39 -9.69 -3.82
N ARG A 640 4.23 -10.69 -3.54
CA ARG A 640 5.04 -11.38 -4.57
C ARG A 640 4.17 -12.16 -5.54
N ALA A 641 3.14 -12.84 -5.03
CA ALA A 641 2.20 -13.56 -5.89
C ALA A 641 1.38 -12.58 -6.73
N LEU A 642 1.01 -11.42 -6.16
CA LEU A 642 0.34 -10.33 -6.88
C LEU A 642 1.20 -9.79 -8.02
N GLU A 643 2.51 -9.63 -7.80
CA GLU A 643 3.44 -9.17 -8.84
C GLU A 643 3.55 -10.15 -10.00
N VAL A 644 3.77 -11.43 -9.68
CA VAL A 644 3.87 -12.49 -10.68
C VAL A 644 2.58 -12.60 -11.48
N ALA A 645 1.42 -12.59 -10.81
CA ALA A 645 0.11 -12.62 -11.45
C ALA A 645 -0.12 -11.41 -12.37
N ARG A 646 0.37 -10.21 -12.00
CA ARG A 646 0.29 -9.02 -12.85
C ARG A 646 1.11 -9.18 -14.12
N ASP A 647 2.35 -9.63 -14.00
CA ASP A 647 3.26 -9.74 -15.14
C ASP A 647 2.74 -10.80 -16.13
N ASP A 648 2.22 -11.93 -15.62
CA ASP A 648 1.52 -12.92 -16.43
C ASP A 648 0.26 -12.34 -17.09
N ALA A 649 -0.61 -11.64 -16.34
CA ALA A 649 -1.82 -11.02 -16.88
C ALA A 649 -1.51 -9.99 -17.99
N SER A 650 -0.47 -9.17 -17.80
CA SER A 650 -0.02 -8.20 -18.79
C SER A 650 0.46 -8.90 -20.07
N GLY A 651 1.29 -9.93 -19.93
CA GLY A 651 1.77 -10.74 -21.06
C GLY A 651 0.63 -11.44 -21.81
N LEU A 652 -0.37 -11.96 -21.08
CA LEU A 652 -1.56 -12.59 -21.67
C LEU A 652 -2.36 -11.58 -22.49
N ILE A 653 -2.73 -10.43 -21.94
CA ILE A 653 -3.60 -9.46 -22.63
C ILE A 653 -2.96 -8.85 -23.89
N GLN A 654 -1.64 -8.68 -23.89
CA GLN A 654 -0.87 -8.21 -25.04
C GLN A 654 -0.70 -9.29 -26.13
N SER A 655 -0.81 -10.57 -25.76
CA SER A 655 -0.64 -11.69 -26.69
C SER A 655 -1.91 -11.99 -27.48
N ASN A 656 -1.78 -12.14 -28.80
CA ASN A 656 -2.89 -12.58 -29.65
C ASN A 656 -3.39 -14.00 -29.30
N HIS A 657 -2.54 -14.84 -28.71
CA HIS A 657 -2.89 -16.20 -28.29
C HIS A 657 -3.97 -16.21 -27.20
N PHE A 658 -3.89 -15.28 -26.24
CA PHE A 658 -4.89 -15.18 -25.18
C PHE A 658 -6.30 -14.93 -25.71
N TRP A 659 -6.44 -14.23 -26.84
CA TRP A 659 -7.75 -13.89 -27.42
C TRP A 659 -8.30 -14.97 -28.36
N LYS A 660 -7.47 -15.92 -28.82
CA LYS A 660 -7.83 -16.90 -29.85
C LYS A 660 -7.78 -18.35 -29.39
N ASP A 661 -6.84 -18.71 -28.52
CA ASP A 661 -6.56 -20.11 -28.22
C ASP A 661 -7.58 -20.67 -27.20
N PRO A 662 -8.07 -21.92 -27.37
CA PRO A 662 -9.08 -22.51 -26.47
C PRO A 662 -8.62 -22.66 -25.02
N GLU A 663 -7.30 -22.83 -24.76
CA GLU A 663 -6.76 -23.00 -23.41
C GLU A 663 -7.08 -21.81 -22.47
N TYR A 664 -7.27 -20.61 -23.02
CA TYR A 664 -7.58 -19.40 -22.25
C TYR A 664 -9.09 -19.10 -22.18
N GLU A 665 -9.95 -19.96 -22.73
CA GLU A 665 -11.41 -19.77 -22.73
C GLU A 665 -11.98 -19.53 -21.32
N PRO A 666 -11.61 -20.30 -20.27
CA PRO A 666 -12.12 -20.04 -18.92
C PRO A 666 -11.78 -18.65 -18.38
N LEU A 667 -10.58 -18.15 -18.68
CA LEU A 667 -10.14 -16.81 -18.28
C LEU A 667 -10.89 -15.72 -19.06
N ARG A 668 -11.17 -15.94 -20.34
CA ARG A 668 -11.99 -15.02 -21.16
C ARG A 668 -13.44 -15.00 -20.71
N GLU A 669 -14.03 -16.15 -20.38
CA GLU A 669 -15.39 -16.23 -19.84
C GLU A 669 -15.52 -15.47 -18.52
N TYR A 670 -14.51 -15.56 -17.65
CA TYR A 670 -14.44 -14.74 -16.44
C TYR A 670 -14.42 -13.24 -16.77
N LEU A 671 -13.59 -12.80 -17.73
CA LEU A 671 -13.54 -11.40 -18.17
C LEU A 671 -14.88 -10.92 -18.73
N SER A 672 -15.50 -11.69 -19.63
CA SER A 672 -16.82 -11.39 -20.19
C SER A 672 -17.88 -11.31 -19.09
N GLY A 673 -17.90 -12.28 -18.17
CA GLY A 673 -18.87 -12.35 -17.08
C GLY A 673 -18.76 -11.20 -16.06
N SER A 674 -17.62 -10.52 -16.04
CA SER A 674 -17.34 -9.37 -15.16
C SER A 674 -17.87 -8.03 -15.67
N GLY A 675 -18.48 -7.98 -16.87
CA GLY A 675 -19.07 -6.76 -17.48
C GLY A 675 -18.08 -5.81 -18.15
N ILE A 676 -16.77 -6.05 -18.00
CA ILE A 676 -15.72 -5.16 -18.52
C ILE A 676 -15.72 -5.08 -20.05
N LEU A 677 -15.98 -6.20 -20.73
CA LEU A 677 -16.03 -6.25 -22.19
C LEU A 677 -17.22 -5.49 -22.78
N GLU A 678 -18.22 -5.16 -21.95
CA GLU A 678 -19.43 -4.42 -22.32
C GLU A 678 -19.33 -2.92 -21.99
N GLY A 679 -18.20 -2.48 -21.41
CA GLY A 679 -17.94 -1.08 -21.07
C GLY A 679 -18.60 -0.60 -19.77
N GLU A 680 -19.07 -1.52 -18.91
CA GLU A 680 -19.59 -1.16 -17.60
C GLU A 680 -18.47 -0.62 -16.68
N LYS A 681 -18.73 0.53 -16.04
CA LYS A 681 -17.83 1.09 -15.04
C LYS A 681 -17.87 0.24 -13.77
N LEU A 682 -16.73 0.14 -13.11
CA LEU A 682 -16.58 -0.44 -11.77
C LEU A 682 -17.31 0.45 -10.75
N ASP A 683 -18.62 0.23 -10.54
CA ASP A 683 -19.34 0.71 -9.36
C ASP A 683 -19.60 -0.43 -8.36
#